data_AF-A0A0K0EAN2-F1
#
_entry.id   AF-A0A0K0EAN2-F1
#
_cell.length_a   1.000
_cell.length_b   1.000
_cell.length_c   1.000
_cell.angle_alpha   90.00
_cell.angle_beta   90.00
_cell.angle_gamma   90.00
#
_symmetry.space_group_name_H-M   'P 1'
#
loop_
_entity.id
_entity.type
_entity.pdbx_description
1 polymer ?
#
loop_
_entity_poly.entity_id
_entity_poly.type
_entity_poly.pdbx_seq_one_letter_code
_entity_poly.pdbx_strand_id
1 'polypeptide(L)'
;MFLHHQFSIILWLLLQFLDYSEQATYGSHFSSVPKKLTGQTFPVIHNINSSSNLVIVKCPGPEYKHTKITDRFSPYGNQHRLNLLYYPADEAFTWAPVMYNSSGPSFINCGLLVIKKDNSIDSTTYDWTYNLNWKNKPDIMQLEEPHKISTTLPLLDNKCGVEVNDTVVYYKDKESNIKKLELKDGVSGHVNDLYYYFIKPNDGDKMEIKSPCGIIRAINEPPQIEIKDHISTPISSGNLDIRAIKQEYVSGSYSIKLSVRGKTLVPNFYEGEEVKMKKLKFTKTGYEEIQHSNETITSSFSIQGFQLLKFSYEYPTSHGTKTTSRVFYFGPPSESYVFPNEDIVYFSNETAIQPNCSIHKFTFGYLESITVNGVTTNFIELTDEGNKKNNLKRVKDFIFMEDTKKDKITINCFYITPNGNVTLAQTFEKEKKVKVVVNDKKEEVNEVKKEKAEKEELKNKLAEKDKQLVAQSKTSFEKLKDNIGVGGGYAVVIIFSLVGIIIILLIAAVCSVKVLKPWILRKKIQSKYPNIFRFWNVLSSQNLEVYAETIHSKKYIPDKVKNQVISKKIEGGEVVESNTNTCFDSSLVSCFRDIEGEIKAHYISGVSPVRTYIISDGPTPDKAEFFWELLYREDVAVVFGIIYQEQDMVKTAHSKSFYWPKDTEKYGSVLVEFCGKVPSDIPFVTIRKFNMLMEYGHRKELIHFHISNWKEHDIPRTDRQIIQLYKEISENAGTEKVLIHASHGSGSRVFMFTYFACIFEAMKGNDTVDDPLEIIKEVRTHRYGGNISSMEFAYIIKAVVSYFYDCKMLVDVTNHQPAFYKEYEDLMFKIDGRESKMIVDIRNFLTFVNIIDDGKLKDLCHQFENVQKISEGDLRLQCKRFYTISNIEAMSKNKIRYKDVPCFDATAVNIKDKGSSDINGFIHANEFKYKCDEKERKIIMCQAPLEGSMGDMLDMIHRYKIGLIVVLVNKEEMNKGSKCFPYLNTTKKEISFGAYNLLYQGHEVGKNNFFTEYNYSVIDRASRLIHNFKLLHYLNWPDNTIPTEKQSLLGLYKRIIELRDNTNIVIHCSNGVGRTGTLAFIIYMMDVIKSRSSFDPIKCLAKIRRHRCKAVQTTTQFVFALSILYEHFKGQIERMDERAYPNFMALANGIYEKK
;
A
#
# COMPACT_ATOMS: atom_id res chain seq x y z
N MET A 1 65.46 49.92 52.48
CA MET A 1 64.69 50.64 51.44
C MET A 1 65.19 50.29 50.03
N PHE A 2 66.48 50.50 49.71
CA PHE A 2 67.08 50.08 48.42
C PHE A 2 66.93 48.57 48.12
N LEU A 3 67.16 47.69 49.11
CA LEU A 3 66.91 46.25 48.94
C LEU A 3 65.45 45.92 48.61
N HIS A 4 64.50 46.65 49.20
CA HIS A 4 63.07 46.43 48.96
C HIS A 4 62.67 46.80 47.52
N HIS A 5 63.29 47.83 46.95
CA HIS A 5 63.02 48.21 45.56
C HIS A 5 63.57 47.18 44.56
N GLN A 6 64.73 46.58 44.84
CA GLN A 6 65.27 45.46 44.05
C GLN A 6 64.36 44.21 44.13
N PHE A 7 63.87 43.86 45.32
CA PHE A 7 62.93 42.75 45.48
C PHE A 7 61.60 43.01 44.77
N SER A 8 61.07 44.23 44.77
CA SER A 8 59.86 44.55 44.01
C SER A 8 60.07 44.48 42.50
N ILE A 9 61.24 44.86 41.97
CA ILE A 9 61.54 44.73 40.53
C ILE A 9 61.71 43.25 40.16
N ILE A 10 62.36 42.45 41.00
CA ILE A 10 62.50 41.00 40.78
C ILE A 10 61.13 40.31 40.90
N LEU A 11 60.29 40.72 41.85
CA LEU A 11 58.91 40.20 41.97
C LEU A 11 58.05 40.64 40.80
N TRP A 12 58.22 41.86 40.28
CA TRP A 12 57.50 42.34 39.10
C TRP A 12 57.97 41.63 37.82
N LEU A 13 59.27 41.37 37.66
CA LEU A 13 59.81 40.52 36.60
C LEU A 13 59.31 39.07 36.75
N LEU A 14 59.30 38.51 37.96
CA LEU A 14 58.73 37.18 38.24
C LEU A 14 57.22 37.13 38.00
N LEU A 15 56.48 38.20 38.27
CA LEU A 15 55.07 38.32 37.94
C LEU A 15 54.86 38.42 36.42
N GLN A 16 55.76 39.08 35.68
CA GLN A 16 55.76 39.01 34.21
C GLN A 16 56.11 37.61 33.68
N PHE A 17 56.90 36.82 34.43
CA PHE A 17 57.12 35.40 34.14
C PHE A 17 55.98 34.49 34.63
N LEU A 18 55.09 34.95 35.52
CA LEU A 18 53.86 34.24 35.91
C LEU A 18 52.67 34.57 35.00
N ASP A 19 52.65 35.77 34.40
CA ASP A 19 51.76 36.15 33.29
C ASP A 19 52.23 35.59 31.93
N TYR A 20 53.35 34.85 31.91
CA TYR A 20 53.51 33.75 30.96
C TYR A 20 52.48 32.67 31.32
N SER A 21 51.20 33.02 31.08
CA SER A 21 50.14 32.08 30.77
C SER A 21 50.76 30.97 29.94
N GLU A 22 50.77 29.75 30.46
CA GLU A 22 50.92 28.59 29.60
C GLU A 22 49.88 28.78 28.51
N GLN A 23 50.34 29.06 27.29
CA GLN A 23 49.53 29.24 26.11
C GLN A 23 48.85 27.88 25.87
N ALA A 24 47.68 27.68 26.47
CA ALA A 24 47.08 26.37 26.67
C ALA A 24 46.68 25.78 25.33
N THR A 25 47.45 24.79 24.91
CA THR A 25 47.08 23.90 23.80
C THR A 25 46.58 22.60 24.42
N TYR A 26 45.46 22.11 23.91
CA TYR A 26 44.73 21.00 24.50
C TYR A 26 45.03 19.67 23.80
N GLY A 27 45.97 19.63 22.84
CA GLY A 27 46.32 18.42 22.09
C GLY A 27 46.69 17.21 22.93
N SER A 28 47.21 17.40 24.15
CA SER A 28 47.49 16.32 25.11
C SER A 28 46.26 15.72 25.78
N HIS A 29 45.09 16.36 25.68
CA HIS A 29 43.85 15.92 26.34
C HIS A 29 43.06 14.88 25.53
N PHE A 30 43.50 14.60 24.29
CA PHE A 30 43.03 13.50 23.45
C PHE A 30 44.17 12.49 23.28
N SER A 31 44.30 11.58 24.24
CA SER A 31 45.27 10.48 24.22
C SER A 31 45.19 9.59 22.97
N SER A 32 44.00 9.47 22.36
CA SER A 32 43.79 8.72 21.11
C SER A 32 44.29 9.44 19.86
N VAL A 33 44.55 10.75 19.95
CA VAL A 33 44.94 11.58 18.81
C VAL A 33 46.40 12.01 18.98
N PRO A 34 47.30 11.60 18.08
CA PRO A 34 48.70 12.01 18.17
C PRO A 34 48.85 13.52 17.96
N LYS A 35 49.81 14.15 18.65
CA LYS A 35 50.10 15.60 18.49
C LYS A 35 50.41 16.02 17.05
N LYS A 36 50.97 15.12 16.24
CA LYS A 36 51.27 15.36 14.83
C LYS A 36 50.25 14.60 13.98
N LEU A 37 49.35 15.34 13.33
CA LEU A 37 48.30 14.76 12.49
C LEU A 37 48.81 14.41 11.09
N THR A 38 48.31 13.31 10.55
CA THR A 38 48.54 12.83 9.18
C THR A 38 47.20 12.60 8.48
N GLY A 39 47.18 12.47 7.16
CA GLY A 39 45.96 12.18 6.40
C GLY A 39 45.26 10.85 6.75
N GLN A 40 45.88 10.01 7.60
CA GLN A 40 45.32 8.74 8.09
C GLN A 40 44.92 8.77 9.56
N THR A 41 45.04 9.92 10.25
CA THR A 41 44.74 10.00 11.70
C THR A 41 43.25 9.83 11.99
N PHE A 42 42.38 10.27 11.08
CA PHE A 42 40.93 10.15 11.21
C PHE A 42 40.38 9.15 10.17
N PRO A 43 39.33 8.37 10.51
CA PRO A 43 38.62 8.37 11.78
C PRO A 43 39.42 7.70 12.90
N VAL A 44 39.35 8.26 14.10
CA VAL A 44 39.94 7.65 15.31
C VAL A 44 39.06 6.49 15.74
N ILE A 45 39.65 5.32 15.92
CA ILE A 45 38.92 4.09 16.25
C ILE A 45 38.93 3.90 17.77
N HIS A 46 37.76 3.91 18.39
CA HIS A 46 37.61 3.52 19.78
C HIS A 46 36.92 2.17 19.92
N ASN A 47 37.47 1.30 20.77
CA ASN A 47 36.86 0.03 21.13
C ASN A 47 36.15 0.16 22.48
N ILE A 48 34.83 0.27 22.47
CA ILE A 48 33.99 0.48 23.65
C ILE A 48 33.76 -0.86 24.35
N ASN A 49 34.06 -0.92 25.66
CA ASN A 49 33.75 -2.04 26.53
C ASN A 49 32.59 -1.69 27.49
N SER A 50 31.47 -1.25 26.92
CA SER A 50 30.26 -0.88 27.66
C SER A 50 29.12 -1.80 27.26
N SER A 51 28.33 -2.25 28.24
CA SER A 51 27.06 -2.96 28.00
C SER A 51 25.92 -2.01 27.63
N SER A 52 26.11 -0.68 27.77
CA SER A 52 25.16 0.33 27.31
C SER A 52 25.21 0.50 25.80
N ASN A 53 24.05 0.68 25.18
CA ASN A 53 23.93 1.07 23.77
C ASN A 53 24.12 2.58 23.55
N LEU A 54 24.18 3.41 24.60
CA LEU A 54 24.46 4.84 24.52
C LEU A 54 25.70 5.14 25.35
N VAL A 55 26.65 5.86 24.75
CA VAL A 55 27.80 6.45 25.45
C VAL A 55 27.89 7.93 25.11
N ILE A 56 28.57 8.71 25.94
CA ILE A 56 28.99 10.06 25.56
C ILE A 56 30.47 10.05 25.19
N VAL A 57 30.81 10.76 24.12
CA VAL A 57 32.17 10.84 23.57
C VAL A 57 32.67 12.28 23.66
N LYS A 58 33.91 12.43 24.11
CA LYS A 58 34.62 13.70 24.17
C LYS A 58 35.00 14.13 22.75
N CYS A 59 34.50 15.29 22.35
CA CYS A 59 34.84 15.99 21.13
C CYS A 59 35.55 17.31 21.48
N PRO A 60 36.38 17.86 20.58
CA PRO A 60 36.86 19.22 20.71
C PRO A 60 35.71 20.23 20.75
N GLY A 61 35.80 21.25 21.60
CA GLY A 61 34.86 22.37 21.65
C GLY A 61 35.32 23.56 20.80
N PRO A 62 34.52 24.64 20.70
CA PRO A 62 34.88 25.86 19.97
C PRO A 62 36.22 26.48 20.40
N GLU A 63 36.54 26.43 21.70
CA GLU A 63 37.77 27.00 22.25
C GLU A 63 38.98 26.05 22.14
N TYR A 64 38.80 24.88 21.54
CA TYR A 64 39.87 23.90 21.37
C TYR A 64 41.00 24.40 20.46
N LYS A 65 42.23 24.32 20.98
CA LYS A 65 43.51 24.56 20.29
C LYS A 65 44.35 23.28 20.29
N HIS A 66 44.73 22.75 19.14
CA HIS A 66 45.37 21.43 19.07
C HIS A 66 46.85 21.46 19.50
N THR A 67 47.72 22.09 18.72
CA THR A 67 49.15 22.25 19.08
C THR A 67 49.63 23.69 19.02
N LYS A 68 48.85 24.58 18.40
CA LYS A 68 49.15 26.01 18.29
C LYS A 68 47.92 26.82 18.71
N ILE A 69 48.16 27.99 19.28
CA ILE A 69 47.10 28.94 19.64
C ILE A 69 46.30 29.44 18.41
N THR A 70 46.89 29.37 17.22
CA THR A 70 46.24 29.76 15.96
C THR A 70 45.34 28.67 15.38
N ASP A 71 45.40 27.46 15.91
CA ASP A 71 44.51 26.38 15.51
C ASP A 71 43.06 26.75 15.86
N ARG A 72 42.11 26.30 15.03
CA ARG A 72 40.69 26.54 15.28
C ARG A 72 39.91 25.26 15.08
N PHE A 73 38.93 25.04 15.94
CA PHE A 73 37.98 23.96 15.78
C PHE A 73 36.58 24.54 15.59
N SER A 74 35.87 24.03 14.59
CA SER A 74 34.48 24.39 14.34
C SER A 74 33.60 23.14 14.51
N PRO A 75 32.76 23.06 15.56
CA PRO A 75 31.87 21.90 15.73
C PRO A 75 30.88 21.81 14.56
N TYR A 76 30.62 20.59 14.08
CA TYR A 76 29.69 20.35 12.97
C TYR A 76 28.28 20.06 13.49
N GLY A 77 27.26 20.81 13.07
CA GLY A 77 25.88 20.48 13.41
C GLY A 77 24.87 21.60 13.17
N ASN A 78 23.60 21.22 13.04
CA ASN A 78 22.49 22.15 13.15
C ASN A 78 22.21 22.47 14.64
N GLN A 79 21.33 23.44 14.90
CA GLN A 79 20.97 23.84 16.26
C GLN A 79 20.48 22.67 17.12
N HIS A 80 19.75 21.70 16.55
CA HIS A 80 19.34 20.49 17.27
C HIS A 80 20.54 19.65 17.73
N ARG A 81 21.53 19.40 16.87
CA ARG A 81 22.71 18.61 17.23
C ARG A 81 23.55 19.32 18.28
N LEU A 82 23.71 20.64 18.16
CA LEU A 82 24.40 21.47 19.14
C LEU A 82 23.69 21.44 20.51
N ASN A 83 22.36 21.40 20.55
CA ASN A 83 21.59 21.30 21.81
C ASN A 83 21.82 19.96 22.56
N LEU A 84 22.22 18.89 21.87
CA LEU A 84 22.52 17.60 22.50
C LEU A 84 23.89 17.58 23.17
N LEU A 85 24.78 18.49 22.78
CA LEU A 85 26.11 18.56 23.33
C LEU A 85 26.08 19.10 24.76
N TYR A 86 26.93 18.53 25.61
CA TYR A 86 27.22 19.09 26.93
C TYR A 86 28.58 19.78 26.90
N TYR A 87 28.60 21.06 27.27
CA TYR A 87 29.80 21.87 27.36
C TYR A 87 30.17 22.04 28.84
N PRO A 88 31.38 21.62 29.23
CA PRO A 88 32.01 22.10 30.45
C PRO A 88 32.29 23.62 30.38
N ALA A 89 32.66 24.22 31.50
CA ALA A 89 32.68 25.68 31.65
C ALA A 89 33.69 26.40 30.74
N ASP A 90 34.78 25.73 30.34
CA ASP A 90 35.83 26.29 29.48
C ASP A 90 35.49 26.27 27.97
N GLU A 91 34.46 25.53 27.57
CA GLU A 91 34.09 25.22 26.17
C GLU A 91 35.25 24.69 25.29
N ALA A 92 36.37 24.28 25.90
CA ALA A 92 37.51 23.70 25.19
C ALA A 92 37.19 22.28 24.72
N PHE A 93 36.26 21.61 25.41
CA PHE A 93 35.76 20.28 25.08
C PHE A 93 34.24 20.27 25.03
N THR A 94 33.68 19.27 24.37
CA THR A 94 32.25 19.03 24.35
C THR A 94 31.97 17.54 24.39
N TRP A 95 30.85 17.14 24.98
CA TRP A 95 30.47 15.73 25.11
C TRP A 95 29.22 15.45 24.28
N ALA A 96 29.35 14.50 23.36
CA ALA A 96 28.32 14.16 22.39
C ALA A 96 27.76 12.75 22.64
N PRO A 97 26.43 12.55 22.71
CA PRO A 97 25.85 11.22 22.82
C PRO A 97 25.99 10.45 21.50
N VAL A 98 26.43 9.19 21.58
CA VAL A 98 26.52 8.28 20.43
C VAL A 98 25.88 6.94 20.77
N MET A 99 25.02 6.49 19.87
CA MET A 99 24.29 5.23 19.98
C MET A 99 24.99 4.12 19.21
N TYR A 100 24.90 2.91 19.77
CA TYR A 100 25.31 1.67 19.14
C TYR A 100 24.51 1.43 17.86
N ASN A 101 25.24 1.23 16.77
CA ASN A 101 24.72 0.79 15.49
C ASN A 101 24.91 -0.73 15.35
N SER A 102 23.81 -1.50 15.20
CA SER A 102 23.88 -2.94 14.98
C SER A 102 24.45 -3.33 13.61
N SER A 103 24.51 -2.39 12.67
CA SER A 103 24.93 -2.65 11.28
C SER A 103 26.43 -2.43 11.04
N GLY A 104 27.18 -1.99 12.06
CA GLY A 104 28.61 -1.69 11.93
C GLY A 104 29.09 -0.69 12.98
N PRO A 105 30.26 -0.05 12.76
CA PRO A 105 30.75 1.00 13.65
C PRO A 105 29.74 2.13 13.80
N SER A 106 29.69 2.75 14.97
CA SER A 106 28.91 3.97 15.16
C SER A 106 29.83 5.15 14.88
N PHE A 107 29.46 5.94 13.88
CA PHE A 107 30.27 7.06 13.41
C PHE A 107 29.77 8.37 14.01
N ILE A 108 30.70 9.22 14.44
CA ILE A 108 30.40 10.61 14.81
C ILE A 108 31.44 11.54 14.20
N ASN A 109 30.97 12.63 13.57
CA ASN A 109 31.82 13.74 13.14
C ASN A 109 31.72 14.87 14.17
N CYS A 110 32.79 15.13 14.93
CA CYS A 110 32.81 16.19 15.92
C CYS A 110 32.84 17.59 15.28
N GLY A 111 33.54 17.75 14.16
CA GLY A 111 33.82 19.08 13.62
C GLY A 111 35.07 19.14 12.75
N LEU A 112 35.39 20.36 12.34
CA LEU A 112 36.48 20.69 11.46
C LEU A 112 37.63 21.29 12.26
N LEU A 113 38.80 20.64 12.27
CA LEU A 113 40.02 21.18 12.82
C LEU A 113 40.85 21.85 11.72
N VAL A 114 41.20 23.11 11.93
CA VAL A 114 42.04 23.91 11.02
C VAL A 114 43.37 24.19 11.70
N ILE A 115 44.46 23.63 11.16
CA ILE A 115 45.83 23.83 11.63
C ILE A 115 46.55 24.77 10.67
N LYS A 116 47.12 25.86 11.18
CA LYS A 116 47.92 26.79 10.35
C LYS A 116 49.37 26.32 10.21
N LYS A 117 49.90 26.35 8.98
CA LYS A 117 51.33 26.11 8.74
C LYS A 117 52.17 27.31 9.20
N ASP A 118 53.41 27.06 9.61
CA ASP A 118 54.29 28.12 10.08
C ASP A 118 54.63 29.10 8.95
N ASN A 119 54.44 30.39 9.22
CA ASN A 119 54.75 31.50 8.32
C ASN A 119 54.12 31.43 6.91
N SER A 120 53.02 30.70 6.72
CA SER A 120 52.22 30.75 5.49
C SER A 120 50.73 30.94 5.76
N ILE A 121 50.01 31.47 4.77
CA ILE A 121 48.54 31.63 4.81
C ILE A 121 47.84 30.25 4.72
N ASP A 122 48.58 29.21 4.32
CA ASP A 122 48.04 27.88 4.11
C ASP A 122 47.65 27.23 5.45
N SER A 123 46.43 26.68 5.46
CA SER A 123 45.93 25.84 6.54
C SER A 123 45.72 24.42 6.05
N THR A 124 45.90 23.46 6.97
CA THR A 124 45.54 22.07 6.74
C THR A 124 44.30 21.78 7.56
N THR A 125 43.30 21.23 6.90
CA THR A 125 41.98 21.00 7.50
C THR A 125 41.75 19.50 7.66
N TYR A 126 41.26 19.11 8.84
CA TYR A 126 40.95 17.73 9.18
C TYR A 126 39.51 17.62 9.68
N ASP A 127 38.74 16.67 9.14
CA ASP A 127 37.46 16.27 9.72
C ASP A 127 37.72 15.38 10.94
N TRP A 128 37.44 15.90 12.13
CA TRP A 128 37.62 15.15 13.37
C TRP A 128 36.47 14.15 13.55
N THR A 129 36.77 12.89 13.23
CA THR A 129 35.77 11.82 13.18
C THR A 129 36.16 10.63 14.05
N TYR A 130 35.18 10.01 14.70
CA TYR A 130 35.35 8.78 15.46
C TYR A 130 34.57 7.62 14.82
N ASN A 131 35.21 6.44 14.82
CA ASN A 131 34.56 5.15 14.62
C ASN A 131 34.51 4.42 15.96
N LEU A 132 33.32 4.27 16.51
CA LEU A 132 33.08 3.59 17.78
C LEU A 132 32.67 2.13 17.52
N ASN A 133 33.52 1.21 17.97
CA ASN A 133 33.30 -0.24 17.88
C ASN A 133 32.99 -0.79 19.26
N TRP A 134 31.75 -1.21 19.51
CA TRP A 134 31.42 -1.97 20.72
C TRP A 134 32.04 -3.35 20.64
N LYS A 135 32.82 -3.75 21.65
CA LYS A 135 33.46 -5.07 21.71
C LYS A 135 32.43 -6.20 21.79
N ASN A 136 31.36 -5.97 22.54
CA ASN A 136 30.24 -6.88 22.71
C ASN A 136 28.94 -6.15 22.35
N LYS A 137 27.94 -6.88 21.85
CA LYS A 137 26.60 -6.32 21.66
C LYS A 137 26.08 -5.78 23.00
N PRO A 138 25.55 -4.55 23.07
CA PRO A 138 24.96 -4.02 24.29
C PRO A 138 23.87 -4.94 24.86
N ASP A 139 23.86 -5.11 26.18
CA ASP A 139 22.83 -5.84 26.93
C ASP A 139 22.22 -4.90 27.97
N ILE A 140 21.26 -4.10 27.52
CA ILE A 140 20.62 -3.03 28.31
C ILE A 140 19.73 -3.61 29.41
N MET A 141 19.18 -4.82 29.19
CA MET A 141 18.27 -5.49 30.12
C MET A 141 18.92 -5.74 31.49
N GLN A 142 20.25 -5.89 31.54
CA GLN A 142 20.99 -6.05 32.80
C GLN A 142 21.30 -4.72 33.51
N LEU A 143 21.23 -3.60 32.80
CA LEU A 143 21.58 -2.27 33.30
C LEU A 143 20.36 -1.44 33.71
N GLU A 144 19.21 -1.68 33.07
CA GLU A 144 18.02 -0.87 33.25
C GLU A 144 17.28 -1.18 34.57
N GLU A 145 16.80 -0.12 35.23
CA GLU A 145 15.93 -0.24 36.39
C GLU A 145 14.53 0.28 36.06
N PRO A 146 13.47 -0.55 36.19
CA PRO A 146 12.11 -0.12 35.93
C PRO A 146 11.63 0.84 37.01
N HIS A 147 11.29 2.08 36.63
CA HIS A 147 10.72 3.09 37.52
C HIS A 147 9.41 3.64 37.00
N LYS A 148 8.50 3.98 37.93
CA LYS A 148 7.26 4.66 37.58
C LYS A 148 7.55 6.09 37.16
N ILE A 149 7.29 6.43 35.89
CA ILE A 149 7.48 7.79 35.36
C ILE A 149 6.12 8.47 35.27
N SER A 150 6.01 9.63 35.94
CA SER A 150 4.83 10.50 35.87
C SER A 150 5.18 11.78 35.12
N THR A 151 5.76 12.79 35.77
CA THR A 151 6.20 14.04 35.14
C THR A 151 7.64 14.41 35.44
N THR A 152 8.26 13.77 36.43
CA THR A 152 9.64 14.03 36.85
C THR A 152 10.44 12.75 36.85
N LEU A 153 11.72 12.87 36.53
CA LEU A 153 12.68 11.79 36.60
C LEU A 153 13.16 11.57 38.05
N PRO A 154 13.30 10.32 38.52
CA PRO A 154 13.78 10.04 39.87
C PRO A 154 15.29 10.26 40.01
N LEU A 155 15.74 10.55 41.24
CA LEU A 155 17.17 10.60 41.59
C LEU A 155 17.72 9.18 41.80
N LEU A 156 18.96 8.96 41.35
CA LEU A 156 19.66 7.67 41.46
C LEU A 156 20.84 7.76 42.45
N ASP A 157 20.55 8.05 43.72
CA ASP A 157 21.53 8.37 44.77
C ASP A 157 22.70 7.36 44.90
N ASN A 158 22.44 6.08 44.63
CA ASN A 158 23.43 5.00 44.78
C ASN A 158 24.34 4.80 43.55
N LYS A 159 23.97 5.37 42.39
CA LYS A 159 24.62 5.08 41.09
C LYS A 159 25.21 6.32 40.43
N CYS A 160 24.49 7.43 40.49
CA CYS A 160 24.91 8.75 40.03
C CYS A 160 25.02 9.63 41.29
N GLY A 161 26.08 10.41 41.46
CA GLY A 161 26.34 11.15 42.70
C GLY A 161 25.18 12.04 43.18
N VAL A 162 25.25 12.47 44.44
CA VAL A 162 24.13 13.04 45.23
C VAL A 162 23.58 14.37 44.70
N GLU A 163 24.29 15.09 43.82
CA GLU A 163 23.89 16.43 43.39
C GLU A 163 23.10 16.46 42.07
N VAL A 164 21.88 17.02 42.12
CA VAL A 164 20.97 17.22 40.96
C VAL A 164 21.65 17.96 39.81
N ASN A 165 22.53 18.93 40.12
CA ASN A 165 23.15 19.78 39.11
C ASN A 165 24.29 19.08 38.34
N ASP A 166 24.79 17.95 38.84
CA ASP A 166 25.94 17.22 38.28
C ASP A 166 25.54 16.08 37.34
N THR A 167 24.26 15.96 37.01
CA THR A 167 23.75 14.87 36.17
C THR A 167 23.10 15.40 34.90
N VAL A 168 23.44 14.80 33.76
CA VAL A 168 22.76 15.02 32.47
C VAL A 168 22.05 13.74 32.05
N VAL A 169 20.83 13.87 31.53
CA VAL A 169 20.03 12.72 31.09
C VAL A 169 19.81 12.79 29.58
N TYR A 170 19.99 11.65 28.92
CA TYR A 170 19.63 11.47 27.52
C TYR A 170 18.49 10.46 27.39
N TYR A 171 17.61 10.63 26.43
CA TYR A 171 16.60 9.63 26.09
C TYR A 171 16.30 9.64 24.59
N LYS A 172 15.63 8.61 24.10
CA LYS A 172 15.23 8.49 22.71
C LYS A 172 13.73 8.72 22.59
N ASP A 173 13.30 9.63 21.71
CA ASP A 173 11.87 9.83 21.47
C ASP A 173 11.28 8.85 20.42
N LYS A 174 9.96 8.91 20.21
CA LYS A 174 9.23 8.06 19.26
C LYS A 174 9.75 8.17 17.82
N GLU A 175 10.34 9.31 17.44
CA GLU A 175 10.92 9.54 16.10
C GLU A 175 12.36 9.02 15.98
N SER A 176 12.86 8.36 17.01
CA SER A 176 14.22 7.87 17.14
C SER A 176 15.31 8.94 17.30
N ASN A 177 14.94 10.16 17.67
CA ASN A 177 15.90 11.22 17.96
C ASN A 177 16.34 11.17 19.42
N ILE A 178 17.65 11.35 19.65
CA ILE A 178 18.18 11.53 21.00
C ILE A 178 17.82 12.93 21.47
N LYS A 179 17.33 13.07 22.70
CA LYS A 179 17.07 14.34 23.38
C LYS A 179 17.86 14.40 24.68
N LYS A 180 18.29 15.61 25.04
CA LYS A 180 18.98 15.94 26.30
C LYS A 180 17.97 16.56 27.26
N LEU A 181 17.98 16.14 28.52
CA LEU A 181 17.15 16.63 29.61
C LEU A 181 18.01 16.94 30.83
N GLU A 182 17.66 17.98 31.56
CA GLU A 182 18.10 18.18 32.94
C GLU A 182 17.10 17.49 33.89
N LEU A 183 17.53 17.08 35.09
CA LEU A 183 16.66 16.39 36.05
C LEU A 183 15.42 17.20 36.50
N LYS A 184 15.46 18.52 36.32
CA LYS A 184 14.36 19.45 36.64
C LYS A 184 13.32 19.55 35.52
N ASP A 185 13.61 19.01 34.34
CA ASP A 185 12.73 19.10 33.18
C ASP A 185 11.53 18.14 33.31
N GLY A 186 10.35 18.62 32.89
CA GLY A 186 9.16 17.79 32.84
C GLY A 186 9.23 16.77 31.70
N VAL A 187 8.86 15.51 31.98
CA VAL A 187 8.81 14.43 30.98
C VAL A 187 7.38 13.98 30.73
N SER A 188 7.03 13.75 29.45
CA SER A 188 5.73 13.14 29.10
C SER A 188 5.72 11.63 29.20
N GLY A 189 6.88 10.97 29.05
CA GLY A 189 7.12 9.53 29.22
C GLY A 189 6.24 8.59 28.39
N HIS A 190 6.84 7.70 27.61
CA HIS A 190 6.14 6.56 27.00
C HIS A 190 6.61 5.25 27.62
N VAL A 191 5.77 4.21 27.59
CA VAL A 191 6.12 2.89 28.13
C VAL A 191 7.41 2.34 27.49
N ASN A 192 8.29 1.77 28.31
CA ASN A 192 9.63 1.29 27.93
C ASN A 192 10.63 2.34 27.43
N ASP A 193 10.32 3.64 27.50
CA ASP A 193 11.32 4.67 27.23
C ASP A 193 12.53 4.48 28.16
N LEU A 194 13.73 4.61 27.58
CA LEU A 194 15.00 4.46 28.29
C LEU A 194 15.64 5.83 28.50
N TYR A 195 15.91 6.15 29.78
CA TYR A 195 16.59 7.37 30.21
C TYR A 195 17.99 7.02 30.71
N TYR A 196 19.01 7.58 30.07
CA TYR A 196 20.43 7.32 30.32
C TYR A 196 21.03 8.47 31.13
N TYR A 197 21.47 8.17 32.34
CA TYR A 197 22.00 9.16 33.28
C TYR A 197 23.52 9.18 33.19
N PHE A 198 24.13 10.36 33.12
CA PHE A 198 25.57 10.56 33.13
C PHE A 198 25.96 11.59 34.18
N ILE A 199 27.05 11.31 34.91
CA ILE A 199 27.74 12.33 35.69
C ILE A 199 28.39 13.31 34.70
N LYS A 200 28.08 14.59 34.82
CA LYS A 200 28.63 15.69 34.03
C LYS A 200 30.17 15.64 34.13
N PRO A 201 30.89 15.53 33.00
CA PRO A 201 32.36 15.51 33.01
C PRO A 201 32.93 16.90 33.30
N ASN A 202 34.00 16.96 34.09
CA ASN A 202 34.74 18.21 34.36
C ASN A 202 35.82 18.45 33.29
N ASP A 203 36.36 19.67 33.20
CA ASP A 203 37.39 20.08 32.21
C ASP A 203 38.63 19.16 32.22
N GLY A 204 39.03 18.68 33.40
CA GLY A 204 40.19 17.80 33.60
C GLY A 204 39.95 16.32 33.30
N ASP A 205 38.79 15.93 32.77
CA ASP A 205 38.49 14.51 32.54
C ASP A 205 39.37 13.91 31.45
N LYS A 206 40.16 12.90 31.82
CA LYS A 206 41.10 12.20 30.92
C LYS A 206 40.42 11.14 30.07
N MET A 207 39.19 10.73 30.40
CA MET A 207 38.46 9.78 29.59
C MET A 207 37.92 10.46 28.32
N GLU A 208 37.95 9.74 27.21
CA GLU A 208 37.37 10.22 25.95
C GLU A 208 35.99 9.61 25.68
N ILE A 209 35.61 8.56 26.42
CA ILE A 209 34.32 7.90 26.33
C ILE A 209 33.82 7.58 27.75
N LYS A 210 32.56 7.94 28.04
CA LYS A 210 31.89 7.59 29.28
C LYS A 210 30.63 6.77 29.04
N SER A 211 30.42 5.79 29.90
CA SER A 211 29.18 5.02 29.99
C SER A 211 28.22 5.69 30.97
N PRO A 212 26.90 5.46 30.85
CA PRO A 212 25.92 5.98 31.80
C PRO A 212 26.17 5.41 33.20
N CYS A 213 25.92 6.22 34.22
CA CYS A 213 25.94 5.80 35.63
C CYS A 213 24.68 5.01 36.01
N GLY A 214 23.56 5.25 35.32
CA GLY A 214 22.32 4.49 35.47
C GLY A 214 21.42 4.59 34.25
N ILE A 215 20.57 3.58 34.05
CA ILE A 215 19.58 3.56 32.97
C ILE A 215 18.22 3.27 33.60
N ILE A 216 17.23 4.11 33.33
CA ILE A 216 15.86 3.92 33.83
C ILE A 216 14.95 3.52 32.67
N ARG A 217 14.15 2.48 32.89
CA ARG A 217 13.07 2.09 31.99
C ARG A 217 11.73 2.57 32.52
N ALA A 218 11.00 3.32 31.70
CA ALA A 218 9.69 3.85 32.07
C ALA A 218 8.62 2.76 32.18
N ILE A 219 8.00 2.65 33.35
CA ILE A 219 6.79 1.86 33.61
C ILE A 219 5.69 2.73 34.23
N ASN A 220 4.46 2.24 34.31
CA ASN A 220 3.33 2.97 34.94
C ASN A 220 2.29 1.99 35.51
N GLU A 221 1.19 2.52 36.06
CA GLU A 221 0.04 1.74 36.55
C GLU A 221 -0.64 0.94 35.42
N PRO A 222 -1.41 -0.11 35.75
CA PRO A 222 -2.09 -0.95 34.76
C PRO A 222 -3.04 -0.14 33.86
N PRO A 223 -2.95 -0.26 32.52
CA PRO A 223 -3.87 0.42 31.64
C PRO A 223 -5.25 -0.23 31.62
N GLN A 224 -6.27 0.60 31.44
CA GLN A 224 -7.64 0.23 31.10
C GLN A 224 -7.78 0.25 29.59
N ILE A 225 -8.34 -0.82 29.03
CA ILE A 225 -8.68 -0.89 27.61
C ILE A 225 -10.05 -0.26 27.40
N GLU A 226 -10.09 0.79 26.60
CA GLU A 226 -11.29 1.58 26.28
C GLU A 226 -11.43 1.71 24.76
N ILE A 227 -12.67 1.81 24.28
CA ILE A 227 -12.96 2.19 22.89
C ILE A 227 -13.22 3.69 22.86
N LYS A 228 -12.37 4.42 22.15
CA LYS A 228 -12.39 5.90 22.10
C LYS A 228 -13.71 6.39 21.54
N ASP A 229 -14.24 7.46 22.12
CA ASP A 229 -15.46 8.17 21.68
C ASP A 229 -16.75 7.31 21.69
N HIS A 230 -16.73 6.15 22.35
CA HIS A 230 -17.89 5.27 22.48
C HIS A 230 -18.23 5.02 23.95
N ILE A 231 -19.50 5.22 24.31
CA ILE A 231 -20.01 4.88 25.64
C ILE A 231 -20.22 3.37 25.69
N SER A 232 -19.46 2.70 26.57
CA SER A 232 -19.61 1.27 26.81
C SER A 232 -20.38 1.02 28.11
N THR A 233 -21.42 0.20 28.05
CA THR A 233 -22.27 -0.11 29.21
C THR A 233 -21.93 -1.51 29.75
N PRO A 234 -21.76 -1.70 31.07
CA PRO A 234 -21.53 -3.03 31.63
C PRO A 234 -22.80 -3.88 31.49
N ILE A 235 -22.66 -5.09 30.95
CA ILE A 235 -23.72 -6.10 30.89
C ILE A 235 -23.41 -7.14 31.94
N SER A 236 -24.26 -7.28 32.96
CA SER A 236 -24.19 -8.41 33.89
C SER A 236 -24.97 -9.59 33.30
N SER A 237 -24.33 -10.37 32.42
CA SER A 237 -24.86 -11.66 31.98
C SER A 237 -24.21 -12.77 32.80
N GLY A 238 -24.81 -13.10 33.94
CA GLY A 238 -24.21 -14.02 34.92
C GLY A 238 -22.93 -13.46 35.56
N ASN A 239 -21.84 -14.24 35.56
CA ASN A 239 -20.54 -13.88 36.15
C ASN A 239 -19.54 -13.26 35.14
N LEU A 240 -19.99 -12.83 33.96
CA LEU A 240 -19.11 -12.38 32.87
C LEU A 240 -19.01 -10.85 32.82
N ASP A 241 -17.79 -10.30 32.84
CA ASP A 241 -17.53 -8.86 32.66
C ASP A 241 -17.47 -8.52 31.16
N ILE A 242 -18.62 -8.23 30.56
CA ILE A 242 -18.76 -7.82 29.15
C ILE A 242 -19.28 -6.38 29.09
N ARG A 243 -18.71 -5.56 28.20
CA ARG A 243 -19.22 -4.21 27.93
C ARG A 243 -19.90 -4.10 26.57
N ALA A 244 -21.15 -3.64 26.53
CA ALA A 244 -21.90 -3.39 25.30
C ALA A 244 -21.50 -2.06 24.67
N ILE A 245 -21.30 -2.07 23.35
CA ILE A 245 -21.27 -0.89 22.49
C ILE A 245 -22.37 -1.08 21.45
N LYS A 246 -23.34 -0.16 21.45
CA LYS A 246 -24.45 -0.16 20.49
C LYS A 246 -23.96 0.37 19.15
N GLN A 247 -24.03 -0.44 18.10
CA GLN A 247 -23.72 -0.06 16.74
C GLN A 247 -24.98 0.45 16.05
N GLU A 248 -24.98 1.69 15.58
CA GLU A 248 -26.06 2.22 14.72
C GLU A 248 -26.01 1.64 13.30
N TYR A 249 -24.83 1.20 12.87
CA TYR A 249 -24.55 0.68 11.53
C TYR A 249 -23.89 -0.69 11.59
N VAL A 250 -24.19 -1.55 10.61
CA VAL A 250 -23.69 -2.93 10.54
C VAL A 250 -22.18 -2.99 10.36
N SER A 251 -21.53 -1.91 9.91
CA SER A 251 -20.07 -1.81 9.83
C SER A 251 -19.59 -0.49 10.41
N GLY A 252 -18.43 -0.52 11.06
CA GLY A 252 -17.86 0.67 11.72
C GLY A 252 -16.37 0.55 11.96
N SER A 253 -15.70 1.71 12.01
CA SER A 253 -14.30 1.83 12.41
C SER A 253 -14.22 2.37 13.83
N TYR A 254 -13.42 1.71 14.66
CA TYR A 254 -13.27 1.97 16.08
C TYR A 254 -11.82 2.28 16.39
N SER A 255 -11.57 3.08 17.42
CA SER A 255 -10.23 3.33 17.95
C SER A 255 -10.12 2.80 19.36
N ILE A 256 -8.99 2.15 19.66
CA ILE A 256 -8.67 1.64 20.99
C ILE A 256 -7.80 2.65 21.75
N LYS A 257 -8.04 2.79 23.04
CA LYS A 257 -7.25 3.63 23.94
C LYS A 257 -6.84 2.84 25.18
N LEU A 258 -5.57 2.92 25.53
CA LEU A 258 -5.02 2.40 26.79
C LEU A 258 -4.88 3.55 27.79
N SER A 259 -5.84 3.68 28.70
CA SER A 259 -5.92 4.79 29.67
C SER A 259 -5.40 4.36 31.05
N VAL A 260 -4.61 5.19 31.71
CA VAL A 260 -4.19 4.95 33.11
C VAL A 260 -5.30 5.38 34.07
N ARG A 261 -5.55 4.62 35.15
CA ARG A 261 -6.62 4.92 36.12
C ARG A 261 -6.27 6.17 36.97
N GLY A 262 -7.18 7.13 37.05
CA GLY A 262 -7.05 8.35 37.87
C GLY A 262 -6.72 9.60 37.07
N LYS A 263 -6.58 10.76 37.75
CA LYS A 263 -6.03 11.99 37.14
C LYS A 263 -4.52 11.80 36.95
N THR A 264 -4.14 11.06 35.91
CA THR A 264 -2.75 10.88 35.53
C THR A 264 -2.30 12.07 34.70
N LEU A 265 -1.18 12.71 35.09
CA LEU A 265 -0.59 13.86 34.37
C LEU A 265 0.01 13.48 33.00
N VAL A 266 0.14 12.18 32.73
CA VAL A 266 0.61 11.60 31.45
C VAL A 266 -0.42 10.64 30.85
N PRO A 267 -1.53 11.16 30.28
CA PRO A 267 -2.63 10.34 29.79
C PRO A 267 -2.27 9.47 28.58
N ASN A 268 -1.18 9.78 27.89
CA ASN A 268 -0.76 9.12 26.64
C ASN A 268 0.40 8.14 26.83
N PHE A 269 0.69 7.72 28.07
CA PHE A 269 1.83 6.86 28.39
C PHE A 269 1.89 5.54 27.60
N TYR A 270 0.73 4.98 27.24
CA TYR A 270 0.60 3.73 26.45
C TYR A 270 0.11 3.99 25.01
N GLU A 271 0.25 5.21 24.49
CA GLU A 271 -0.27 5.58 23.17
C GLU A 271 0.52 4.96 22.01
N GLY A 272 -0.15 4.20 21.15
CA GLY A 272 0.45 3.54 19.98
C GLY A 272 0.97 2.13 20.25
N GLU A 273 0.73 1.60 21.45
CA GLU A 273 1.08 0.23 21.81
C GLU A 273 0.22 -0.81 21.06
N GLU A 274 0.81 -1.96 20.77
CA GLU A 274 0.13 -3.09 20.12
C GLU A 274 -0.79 -3.83 21.10
N VAL A 275 -2.09 -3.85 20.80
CA VAL A 275 -3.12 -4.58 21.54
C VAL A 275 -3.56 -5.80 20.74
N LYS A 276 -3.60 -6.96 21.38
CA LYS A 276 -4.09 -8.20 20.78
C LYS A 276 -5.63 -8.21 20.82
N MET A 277 -6.27 -8.37 19.67
CA MET A 277 -7.71 -8.54 19.48
C MET A 277 -8.01 -10.00 19.11
N LYS A 278 -9.05 -10.59 19.71
CA LYS A 278 -9.57 -11.92 19.37
C LYS A 278 -11.08 -11.91 19.24
N LYS A 279 -11.61 -12.72 18.34
CA LYS A 279 -13.06 -12.96 18.21
C LYS A 279 -13.50 -14.04 19.19
N LEU A 280 -14.64 -13.82 19.82
CA LEU A 280 -15.26 -14.74 20.76
C LEU A 280 -16.57 -15.30 20.20
N LYS A 281 -16.88 -16.54 20.55
CA LYS A 281 -18.18 -17.18 20.35
C LYS A 281 -18.96 -17.12 21.66
N PHE A 282 -20.14 -16.49 21.66
CA PHE A 282 -21.03 -16.46 22.81
C PHE A 282 -21.83 -17.76 22.90
N THR A 283 -21.91 -18.32 24.10
CA THR A 283 -22.58 -19.59 24.40
C THR A 283 -23.50 -19.42 25.60
N LYS A 284 -24.39 -20.38 25.84
CA LYS A 284 -25.31 -20.35 26.98
C LYS A 284 -24.59 -20.35 28.35
N THR A 285 -23.36 -20.86 28.42
CA THR A 285 -22.53 -20.92 29.62
C THR A 285 -21.48 -19.80 29.71
N GLY A 286 -21.26 -19.05 28.61
CA GLY A 286 -20.41 -17.87 28.60
C GLY A 286 -19.85 -17.54 27.23
N TYR A 287 -18.53 -17.59 27.06
CA TYR A 287 -17.91 -17.39 25.75
C TYR A 287 -16.64 -18.23 25.58
N GLU A 288 -16.35 -18.57 24.33
CA GLU A 288 -15.19 -19.35 23.93
C GLU A 288 -14.33 -18.56 22.93
N GLU A 289 -13.01 -18.70 22.99
CA GLU A 289 -12.11 -18.05 22.03
C GLU A 289 -12.17 -18.77 20.68
N ILE A 290 -12.40 -18.03 19.59
CA ILE A 290 -12.36 -18.58 18.24
C ILE A 290 -10.90 -18.76 17.84
N GLN A 291 -10.49 -20.01 17.61
CA GLN A 291 -9.13 -20.33 17.18
C GLN A 291 -8.77 -19.60 15.88
N HIS A 292 -7.52 -19.16 15.76
CA HIS A 292 -6.99 -18.42 14.60
C HIS A 292 -7.64 -17.06 14.32
N SER A 293 -8.34 -16.46 15.29
CA SER A 293 -8.91 -15.10 15.18
C SER A 293 -8.02 -13.98 15.75
N ASN A 294 -6.74 -14.28 16.03
CA ASN A 294 -5.83 -13.32 16.64
C ASN A 294 -5.42 -12.25 15.62
N GLU A 295 -5.66 -11.00 15.99
CA GLU A 295 -5.23 -9.82 15.25
C GLU A 295 -4.48 -8.87 16.21
N THR A 296 -3.53 -8.10 15.71
CA THR A 296 -2.82 -7.08 16.49
C THR A 296 -3.20 -5.71 15.96
N ILE A 297 -3.58 -4.81 16.86
CA ILE A 297 -4.05 -3.46 16.53
C ILE A 297 -3.25 -2.42 17.30
N THR A 298 -2.86 -1.31 16.67
CA THR A 298 -2.06 -0.24 17.31
C THR A 298 -2.90 0.98 17.69
N SER A 299 -3.95 1.27 16.95
CA SER A 299 -4.81 2.44 17.19
C SER A 299 -6.26 2.21 16.79
N SER A 300 -6.51 1.69 15.60
CA SER A 300 -7.85 1.55 15.03
C SER A 300 -8.08 0.19 14.40
N PHE A 301 -9.35 -0.23 14.39
CA PHE A 301 -9.78 -1.50 13.83
C PHE A 301 -11.20 -1.36 13.26
N SER A 302 -11.54 -2.22 12.31
CA SER A 302 -12.86 -2.22 11.67
C SER A 302 -13.63 -3.47 12.04
N ILE A 303 -14.93 -3.29 12.24
CA ILE A 303 -15.87 -4.35 12.55
C ILE A 303 -16.88 -4.44 11.41
N GLN A 304 -17.12 -5.67 10.94
CA GLN A 304 -18.23 -6.00 10.04
C GLN A 304 -19.22 -6.89 10.79
N GLY A 305 -20.47 -6.46 10.85
CA GLY A 305 -21.53 -7.07 11.64
C GLY A 305 -21.36 -6.86 13.15
N PHE A 306 -22.35 -7.34 13.89
CA PHE A 306 -22.24 -7.45 15.34
C PHE A 306 -21.22 -8.55 15.68
N GLN A 307 -20.41 -8.35 16.72
CA GLN A 307 -19.44 -9.35 17.16
C GLN A 307 -19.00 -9.16 18.62
N LEU A 308 -18.48 -10.23 19.22
CA LEU A 308 -17.90 -10.25 20.55
C LEU A 308 -16.37 -10.30 20.43
N LEU A 309 -15.68 -9.30 20.99
CA LEU A 309 -14.23 -9.14 20.86
C LEU A 309 -13.54 -9.05 22.22
N LYS A 310 -12.42 -9.76 22.37
CA LYS A 310 -11.52 -9.68 23.53
C LYS A 310 -10.25 -8.94 23.14
N PHE A 311 -9.94 -7.90 23.89
CA PHE A 311 -8.69 -7.14 23.76
C PHE A 311 -7.77 -7.47 24.93
N SER A 312 -6.48 -7.61 24.67
CA SER A 312 -5.47 -7.88 25.69
C SER A 312 -4.17 -7.16 25.40
N TYR A 313 -3.55 -6.61 26.44
CA TYR A 313 -2.28 -5.90 26.38
C TYR A 313 -1.35 -6.39 27.50
N GLU A 314 -0.10 -6.66 27.14
CA GLU A 314 0.96 -7.05 28.09
C GLU A 314 1.76 -5.79 28.46
N TYR A 315 1.61 -5.33 29.70
CA TYR A 315 2.30 -4.14 30.20
C TYR A 315 3.47 -4.51 31.12
N PRO A 316 4.57 -3.74 31.08
CA PRO A 316 5.73 -3.96 31.94
C PRO A 316 5.46 -3.50 33.38
N THR A 317 6.08 -4.21 34.32
CA THR A 317 6.06 -3.93 35.77
C THR A 317 7.47 -4.03 36.35
N SER A 318 7.63 -3.73 37.63
CA SER A 318 8.91 -3.87 38.33
C SER A 318 9.43 -5.31 38.39
N HIS A 319 8.57 -6.33 38.28
CA HIS A 319 8.91 -7.74 38.44
C HIS A 319 8.61 -8.60 37.20
N GLY A 320 8.55 -8.00 36.01
CA GLY A 320 8.25 -8.69 34.75
C GLY A 320 7.08 -8.05 34.01
N THR A 321 6.30 -8.84 33.27
CA THR A 321 5.12 -8.37 32.52
C THR A 321 3.83 -8.91 33.13
N LYS A 322 2.75 -8.13 33.03
CA LYS A 322 1.39 -8.53 33.40
C LYS A 322 0.45 -8.26 32.23
N THR A 323 -0.66 -8.99 32.16
CA THR A 323 -1.66 -8.81 31.11
C THR A 323 -2.91 -8.13 31.67
N THR A 324 -3.41 -7.12 30.96
CA THR A 324 -4.76 -6.58 31.16
C THR A 324 -5.62 -7.04 29.98
N SER A 325 -6.91 -7.33 30.21
CA SER A 325 -7.82 -7.73 29.14
C SER A 325 -9.24 -7.23 29.36
N ARG A 326 -9.97 -6.98 28.28
CA ARG A 326 -11.37 -6.52 28.31
C ARG A 326 -12.17 -7.14 27.17
N VAL A 327 -13.42 -7.51 27.43
CA VAL A 327 -14.35 -8.03 26.42
C VAL A 327 -15.41 -6.97 26.09
N PHE A 328 -15.58 -6.70 24.79
CA PHE A 328 -16.61 -5.81 24.27
C PHE A 328 -17.58 -6.55 23.36
N TYR A 329 -18.87 -6.35 23.57
CA TYR A 329 -19.93 -6.77 22.67
C TYR A 329 -20.34 -5.59 21.79
N PHE A 330 -20.01 -5.65 20.51
CA PHE A 330 -20.47 -4.72 19.51
C PHE A 330 -21.80 -5.22 18.97
N GLY A 331 -22.89 -4.71 19.54
CA GLY A 331 -24.24 -5.22 19.35
C GLY A 331 -25.15 -4.24 18.61
N PRO A 332 -26.40 -4.65 18.29
CA PRO A 332 -27.40 -3.80 17.67
C PRO A 332 -27.78 -2.58 18.53
N PRO A 333 -28.46 -1.57 17.94
CA PRO A 333 -28.87 -0.36 18.68
C PRO A 333 -29.97 -0.64 19.72
N SER A 334 -30.72 -1.72 19.51
CA SER A 334 -31.83 -2.19 20.35
C SER A 334 -31.48 -3.52 20.99
N GLU A 335 -31.97 -3.77 22.21
CA GLU A 335 -31.89 -5.08 22.88
C GLU A 335 -32.71 -6.15 22.16
N SER A 336 -33.70 -5.75 21.35
CA SER A 336 -34.45 -6.64 20.47
C SER A 336 -34.29 -6.14 19.03
N TYR A 337 -33.51 -6.85 18.22
CA TYR A 337 -33.21 -6.43 16.85
C TYR A 337 -33.67 -7.48 15.82
N VAL A 338 -34.39 -7.04 14.79
CA VAL A 338 -34.84 -7.91 13.71
C VAL A 338 -34.06 -7.55 12.45
N PHE A 339 -33.31 -8.49 11.91
CA PHE A 339 -32.62 -8.32 10.63
C PHE A 339 -33.65 -8.18 9.50
N PRO A 340 -33.32 -7.42 8.44
CA PRO A 340 -34.12 -7.39 7.22
C PRO A 340 -34.41 -8.81 6.70
N ASN A 341 -35.62 -9.05 6.23
CA ASN A 341 -35.99 -10.35 5.68
C ASN A 341 -35.20 -10.67 4.40
N GLU A 342 -34.53 -11.82 4.36
CA GLU A 342 -33.80 -12.28 3.18
C GLU A 342 -34.72 -13.12 2.28
N ASP A 343 -35.02 -12.64 1.07
CA ASP A 343 -35.75 -13.44 0.07
C ASP A 343 -34.77 -14.36 -0.69
N ILE A 344 -35.07 -15.66 -0.74
CA ILE A 344 -34.24 -16.73 -1.31
C ILE A 344 -35.10 -17.52 -2.31
N VAL A 345 -34.77 -17.44 -3.60
CA VAL A 345 -35.45 -18.23 -4.65
C VAL A 345 -34.72 -19.55 -4.83
N TYR A 346 -35.45 -20.67 -4.90
CA TYR A 346 -34.88 -21.99 -5.13
C TYR A 346 -35.73 -22.84 -6.09
N PHE A 347 -35.07 -23.75 -6.82
CA PHE A 347 -35.77 -24.67 -7.70
C PHE A 347 -36.14 -25.97 -6.98
N SER A 348 -37.27 -26.58 -7.39
CA SER A 348 -37.81 -27.79 -6.76
C SER A 348 -36.85 -28.99 -6.68
N ASN A 349 -35.83 -29.03 -7.54
CA ASN A 349 -34.81 -30.07 -7.63
C ASN A 349 -33.49 -29.72 -6.91
N GLU A 350 -33.33 -28.50 -6.40
CA GLU A 350 -32.14 -28.11 -5.64
C GLU A 350 -32.28 -28.56 -4.19
N THR A 351 -31.73 -29.73 -3.88
CA THR A 351 -31.66 -30.22 -2.49
C THR A 351 -30.76 -29.38 -1.59
N ALA A 352 -29.87 -28.56 -2.17
CA ALA A 352 -28.93 -27.71 -1.42
C ALA A 352 -29.57 -26.47 -0.79
N ILE A 353 -30.67 -25.96 -1.35
CA ILE A 353 -31.33 -24.70 -0.92
C ILE A 353 -32.70 -25.04 -0.34
N GLN A 354 -32.70 -25.87 0.70
CA GLN A 354 -33.90 -26.08 1.51
C GLN A 354 -34.06 -24.95 2.54
N PRO A 355 -35.30 -24.53 2.85
CA PRO A 355 -35.56 -23.57 3.93
C PRO A 355 -34.93 -24.04 5.24
N ASN A 356 -34.01 -23.25 5.81
CA ASN A 356 -33.26 -23.63 7.00
C ASN A 356 -32.93 -22.46 7.94
N CYS A 357 -32.61 -22.78 9.20
CA CYS A 357 -31.93 -21.92 10.16
C CYS A 357 -30.57 -22.53 10.53
N SER A 358 -29.50 -21.75 10.55
CA SER A 358 -28.20 -22.22 11.06
C SER A 358 -28.07 -21.97 12.57
N ILE A 359 -27.73 -22.99 13.35
CA ILE A 359 -27.52 -22.89 14.80
C ILE A 359 -26.38 -21.93 15.15
N HIS A 360 -25.38 -21.84 14.27
CA HIS A 360 -24.17 -21.04 14.45
C HIS A 360 -24.11 -19.84 13.47
N LYS A 361 -25.26 -19.34 13.01
CA LYS A 361 -25.32 -18.20 12.08
C LYS A 361 -24.56 -16.97 12.60
N PHE A 362 -24.65 -16.71 13.91
CA PHE A 362 -23.99 -15.60 14.57
C PHE A 362 -23.02 -16.13 15.62
N THR A 363 -21.78 -15.64 15.63
CA THR A 363 -20.83 -15.98 16.71
C THR A 363 -21.16 -15.24 18.00
N PHE A 364 -21.85 -14.11 17.93
CA PHE A 364 -22.24 -13.28 19.07
C PHE A 364 -23.58 -13.68 19.69
N GLY A 365 -24.22 -14.75 19.24
CA GLY A 365 -25.49 -15.22 19.79
C GLY A 365 -25.72 -16.69 19.51
N TYR A 366 -26.56 -17.34 20.31
CA TYR A 366 -26.92 -18.74 20.12
C TYR A 366 -28.41 -18.87 19.82
N LEU A 367 -28.77 -19.84 18.96
CA LEU A 367 -30.15 -20.07 18.56
C LEU A 367 -30.99 -20.59 19.73
N GLU A 368 -32.12 -19.96 20.00
CA GLU A 368 -33.05 -20.32 21.08
C GLU A 368 -34.36 -20.90 20.54
N SER A 369 -34.94 -20.30 19.50
CA SER A 369 -36.18 -20.81 18.92
C SER A 369 -36.34 -20.48 17.43
N ILE A 370 -37.24 -21.19 16.76
CA ILE A 370 -37.54 -21.05 15.34
C ILE A 370 -39.05 -20.91 15.19
N THR A 371 -39.52 -19.89 14.47
CA THR A 371 -40.94 -19.66 14.22
C THR A 371 -41.27 -19.75 12.74
N VAL A 372 -42.24 -20.60 12.40
CA VAL A 372 -42.68 -20.88 11.03
C VAL A 372 -44.19 -20.89 10.98
N ASN A 373 -44.81 -20.13 10.06
CA ASN A 373 -46.28 -20.06 9.92
C ASN A 373 -47.03 -19.80 11.26
N GLY A 374 -46.41 -19.05 12.19
CA GLY A 374 -46.98 -18.76 13.52
C GLY A 374 -46.75 -19.83 14.59
N VAL A 375 -46.11 -20.96 14.26
CA VAL A 375 -45.74 -22.01 15.23
C VAL A 375 -44.28 -21.84 15.64
N THR A 376 -44.02 -21.64 16.92
CA THR A 376 -42.67 -21.53 17.50
C THR A 376 -42.22 -22.88 18.06
N THR A 377 -41.01 -23.31 17.71
CA THR A 377 -40.37 -24.53 18.21
C THR A 377 -39.07 -24.13 18.91
N ASN A 378 -38.88 -24.53 20.16
CA ASN A 378 -37.64 -24.24 20.90
C ASN A 378 -36.52 -25.17 20.40
N PHE A 379 -35.29 -24.65 20.30
CA PHE A 379 -34.12 -25.40 19.85
C PHE A 379 -33.89 -26.68 20.66
N ILE A 380 -34.14 -26.66 21.97
CA ILE A 380 -33.97 -27.81 22.88
C ILE A 380 -34.88 -28.98 22.49
N GLU A 381 -36.01 -28.72 21.84
CA GLU A 381 -36.96 -29.74 21.40
C GLU A 381 -36.52 -30.48 20.13
N LEU A 382 -35.47 -30.00 19.45
CA LEU A 382 -34.92 -30.56 18.23
C LEU A 382 -33.58 -31.24 18.52
N THR A 383 -33.62 -32.53 18.82
CA THR A 383 -32.41 -33.36 18.97
C THR A 383 -31.78 -33.62 17.60
N ASP A 384 -30.44 -33.66 17.55
CA ASP A 384 -29.71 -33.94 16.31
C ASP A 384 -30.09 -35.32 15.76
N GLU A 385 -30.45 -35.39 14.48
CA GLU A 385 -31.01 -36.57 13.80
C GLU A 385 -32.30 -37.15 14.41
N GLY A 386 -32.94 -36.43 15.35
CA GLY A 386 -34.14 -36.89 16.05
C GLY A 386 -35.45 -36.77 15.27
N ASN A 387 -36.52 -37.16 15.93
CA ASN A 387 -37.87 -37.08 15.39
C ASN A 387 -38.26 -35.64 15.05
N LYS A 388 -38.90 -35.47 13.88
CA LYS A 388 -39.41 -34.18 13.43
C LYS A 388 -40.42 -33.60 14.41
N LYS A 389 -40.34 -32.29 14.63
CA LYS A 389 -41.34 -31.53 15.38
C LYS A 389 -41.77 -30.34 14.54
N ASN A 390 -43.08 -30.16 14.34
CA ASN A 390 -43.64 -29.06 13.54
C ASN A 390 -43.02 -28.93 12.12
N ASN A 391 -42.72 -30.04 11.46
CA ASN A 391 -42.03 -30.12 10.16
C ASN A 391 -40.60 -29.56 10.12
N LEU A 392 -40.00 -29.34 11.29
CA LEU A 392 -38.59 -28.99 11.44
C LEU A 392 -37.79 -30.22 11.86
N LYS A 393 -36.61 -30.38 11.27
CA LYS A 393 -35.63 -31.42 11.60
C LYS A 393 -34.25 -30.81 11.74
N ARG A 394 -33.56 -31.13 12.83
CA ARG A 394 -32.17 -30.77 13.02
C ARG A 394 -31.26 -31.80 12.35
N VAL A 395 -30.31 -31.31 11.56
CA VAL A 395 -29.21 -32.09 11.00
C VAL A 395 -27.92 -31.31 11.26
N LYS A 396 -27.10 -31.79 12.20
CA LYS A 396 -25.86 -31.16 12.64
C LYS A 396 -26.10 -29.71 13.10
N ASP A 397 -25.52 -28.76 12.35
CA ASP A 397 -25.51 -27.31 12.62
C ASP A 397 -26.70 -26.56 12.02
N PHE A 398 -27.61 -27.26 11.35
CA PHE A 398 -28.72 -26.65 10.64
C PHE A 398 -30.06 -27.28 11.05
N ILE A 399 -31.10 -26.47 10.98
CA ILE A 399 -32.48 -26.88 11.19
C ILE A 399 -33.19 -26.68 9.87
N PHE A 400 -33.52 -27.78 9.21
CA PHE A 400 -34.18 -27.80 7.92
C PHE A 400 -35.68 -27.96 8.07
N MET A 401 -36.40 -27.45 7.08
CA MET A 401 -37.82 -27.72 6.91
C MET A 401 -38.02 -28.74 5.80
N GLU A 402 -38.69 -29.85 6.14
CA GLU A 402 -38.96 -30.94 5.20
C GLU A 402 -40.39 -30.81 4.64
N ASP A 403 -40.55 -30.99 3.32
CA ASP A 403 -41.82 -30.97 2.57
C ASP A 403 -42.69 -29.69 2.62
N THR A 404 -42.25 -28.62 1.93
CA THR A 404 -43.09 -27.43 1.73
C THR A 404 -44.04 -27.57 0.54
N LYS A 405 -45.35 -27.79 0.81
CA LYS A 405 -46.40 -27.67 -0.20
C LYS A 405 -46.64 -26.23 -0.67
N LYS A 406 -46.27 -25.25 0.15
CA LYS A 406 -46.42 -23.82 -0.15
C LYS A 406 -45.30 -23.37 -1.07
N ASP A 407 -45.65 -22.57 -2.08
CA ASP A 407 -44.69 -21.98 -3.01
C ASP A 407 -43.85 -20.85 -2.37
N LYS A 408 -44.28 -20.30 -1.22
CA LYS A 408 -43.56 -19.30 -0.43
C LYS A 408 -43.62 -19.62 1.06
N ILE A 409 -42.48 -19.57 1.75
CA ILE A 409 -42.39 -19.82 3.20
C ILE A 409 -41.41 -18.90 3.90
N THR A 410 -41.79 -18.35 5.05
CA THR A 410 -40.93 -17.50 5.88
C THR A 410 -40.54 -18.24 7.16
N ILE A 411 -39.24 -18.27 7.44
CA ILE A 411 -38.65 -18.82 8.67
C ILE A 411 -38.06 -17.68 9.47
N ASN A 412 -38.43 -17.58 10.76
CA ASN A 412 -37.85 -16.64 11.70
C ASN A 412 -36.96 -17.40 12.70
N CYS A 413 -35.65 -17.18 12.63
CA CYS A 413 -34.66 -17.77 13.53
C CYS A 413 -34.34 -16.77 14.67
N PHE A 414 -34.61 -17.14 15.93
CA PHE A 414 -34.45 -16.28 17.10
C PHE A 414 -33.21 -16.67 17.92
N TYR A 415 -32.28 -15.72 18.12
CA TYR A 415 -31.00 -15.92 18.81
C TYR A 415 -30.90 -15.04 20.05
N ILE A 416 -30.36 -15.58 21.13
CA ILE A 416 -30.02 -14.83 22.35
C ILE A 416 -28.60 -14.29 22.24
N THR A 417 -28.41 -13.02 22.59
CA THR A 417 -27.10 -12.32 22.57
C THR A 417 -26.75 -11.85 23.99
N PRO A 418 -25.52 -11.35 24.24
CA PRO A 418 -25.16 -10.82 25.55
C PRO A 418 -26.09 -9.71 26.04
N ASN A 419 -26.59 -8.86 25.13
CA ASN A 419 -27.42 -7.68 25.46
C ASN A 419 -28.81 -7.77 24.81
N GLY A 420 -29.51 -8.88 25.02
CA GLY A 420 -30.87 -9.10 24.53
C GLY A 420 -30.97 -10.22 23.49
N ASN A 421 -31.60 -9.95 22.34
CA ASN A 421 -31.88 -10.95 21.31
C ASN A 421 -31.90 -10.37 19.89
N VAL A 422 -31.68 -11.25 18.91
CA VAL A 422 -31.78 -10.93 17.48
C VAL A 422 -32.63 -11.95 16.74
N THR A 423 -33.40 -11.49 15.74
CA THR A 423 -34.23 -12.34 14.88
C THR A 423 -33.80 -12.22 13.43
N LEU A 424 -33.54 -13.34 12.76
CA LEU A 424 -33.28 -13.40 11.31
C LEU A 424 -34.51 -13.99 10.61
N ALA A 425 -35.16 -13.19 9.77
CA ALA A 425 -36.25 -13.64 8.92
C ALA A 425 -35.73 -14.00 7.52
N GLN A 426 -36.09 -15.16 6.99
CA GLN A 426 -35.73 -15.60 5.65
C GLN A 426 -36.95 -16.17 4.94
N THR A 427 -37.23 -15.69 3.73
CA THR A 427 -38.39 -16.09 2.95
C THR A 427 -37.95 -16.83 1.69
N PHE A 428 -38.35 -18.09 1.58
CA PHE A 428 -37.99 -18.99 0.48
C PHE A 428 -39.13 -19.11 -0.53
N GLU A 429 -38.84 -18.92 -1.83
CA GLU A 429 -39.82 -18.94 -2.93
C GLU A 429 -39.46 -19.95 -4.03
N LYS A 430 -40.44 -20.74 -4.51
CA LYS A 430 -40.25 -21.93 -5.37
C LYS A 430 -40.74 -21.70 -6.81
N GLU A 431 -39.86 -21.78 -7.82
CA GLU A 431 -40.23 -21.62 -9.25
C GLU A 431 -40.60 -22.94 -9.98
N LYS A 432 -41.54 -22.87 -10.96
CA LYS A 432 -42.04 -24.00 -11.81
C LYS A 432 -41.87 -23.70 -13.32
N LYS A 433 -41.30 -24.63 -14.12
CA LYS A 433 -41.01 -24.49 -15.58
C LYS A 433 -42.27 -24.43 -16.47
N VAL A 434 -42.27 -23.58 -17.52
CA VAL A 434 -43.32 -23.40 -18.55
C VAL A 434 -42.98 -24.14 -19.86
N LYS A 435 -43.94 -24.87 -20.47
CA LYS A 435 -43.79 -25.62 -21.74
C LYS A 435 -44.19 -24.79 -22.98
N VAL A 436 -43.41 -24.93 -24.06
CA VAL A 436 -43.41 -24.15 -25.32
C VAL A 436 -44.20 -24.89 -26.42
N VAL A 437 -45.01 -24.18 -27.24
CA VAL A 437 -45.71 -24.72 -28.42
C VAL A 437 -45.46 -23.81 -29.64
N VAL A 438 -45.13 -24.43 -30.77
CA VAL A 438 -44.61 -23.87 -32.04
C VAL A 438 -45.75 -23.64 -33.04
N ASN A 439 -45.73 -22.54 -33.78
CA ASN A 439 -46.63 -22.29 -34.93
C ASN A 439 -45.88 -22.18 -36.27
N ASP A 440 -46.61 -22.45 -37.36
CA ASP A 440 -46.13 -22.82 -38.70
C ASP A 440 -45.40 -21.75 -39.55
N LYS A 441 -44.89 -20.67 -38.94
CA LYS A 441 -43.99 -19.72 -39.64
C LYS A 441 -42.66 -19.44 -38.95
N LYS A 442 -42.25 -20.29 -37.99
CA LYS A 442 -40.89 -20.33 -37.40
C LYS A 442 -40.31 -18.97 -36.96
N GLU A 443 -41.16 -18.06 -36.50
CA GLU A 443 -40.72 -16.87 -35.79
C GLU A 443 -41.19 -16.95 -34.33
N GLU A 444 -40.21 -16.94 -33.42
CA GLU A 444 -40.38 -16.97 -31.97
C GLU A 444 -40.94 -15.62 -31.51
N VAL A 445 -42.27 -15.53 -31.37
CA VAL A 445 -42.89 -14.36 -30.75
C VAL A 445 -43.38 -14.72 -29.36
N ASN A 446 -42.67 -14.19 -28.37
CA ASN A 446 -42.99 -14.25 -26.95
C ASN A 446 -44.23 -13.40 -26.65
N GLU A 447 -45.44 -13.96 -26.81
CA GLU A 447 -46.64 -13.32 -26.30
C GLU A 447 -47.12 -13.94 -24.98
N VAL A 448 -47.03 -13.10 -23.95
CA VAL A 448 -47.34 -13.30 -22.55
C VAL A 448 -48.80 -13.74 -22.36
N LYS A 449 -49.04 -15.04 -22.19
CA LYS A 449 -50.36 -15.57 -21.77
C LYS A 449 -50.63 -15.49 -20.26
N LYS A 450 -49.86 -14.72 -19.49
CA LYS A 450 -50.10 -14.57 -18.04
C LYS A 450 -51.16 -13.51 -17.69
N GLU A 451 -51.50 -12.59 -18.60
CA GLU A 451 -52.54 -11.58 -18.33
C GLU A 451 -53.98 -12.13 -18.37
N LYS A 452 -54.24 -13.27 -19.04
CA LYS A 452 -55.62 -13.80 -19.13
C LYS A 452 -56.04 -14.62 -17.90
N ALA A 453 -55.14 -15.42 -17.33
CA ALA A 453 -55.49 -16.27 -16.18
C ALA A 453 -55.74 -15.46 -14.90
N GLU A 454 -54.94 -14.42 -14.64
CA GLU A 454 -55.11 -13.58 -13.44
C GLU A 454 -56.39 -12.71 -13.52
N LYS A 455 -56.79 -12.28 -14.72
CA LYS A 455 -58.06 -11.56 -14.91
C LYS A 455 -59.28 -12.42 -14.67
N GLU A 456 -59.22 -13.71 -15.00
CA GLU A 456 -60.34 -14.64 -14.86
C GLU A 456 -60.49 -15.14 -13.42
N GLU A 457 -59.37 -15.38 -12.72
CA GLU A 457 -59.38 -15.68 -11.28
C GLU A 457 -59.84 -14.48 -10.44
N LEU A 458 -59.45 -13.25 -10.82
CA LEU A 458 -59.93 -12.03 -10.17
C LEU A 458 -61.44 -11.81 -10.40
N LYS A 459 -61.95 -12.12 -11.61
CA LYS A 459 -63.39 -12.08 -11.91
C LYS A 459 -64.18 -13.09 -11.08
N ASN A 460 -63.68 -14.31 -10.93
CA ASN A 460 -64.35 -15.35 -10.13
C ASN A 460 -64.33 -15.01 -8.64
N LYS A 461 -63.20 -14.51 -8.11
CA LYS A 461 -63.11 -14.03 -6.72
C LYS A 461 -64.01 -12.82 -6.44
N LEU A 462 -64.21 -11.93 -7.43
CA LEU A 462 -65.13 -10.80 -7.30
C LEU A 462 -66.59 -11.27 -7.35
N ALA A 463 -66.94 -12.20 -8.25
CA ALA A 463 -68.29 -12.75 -8.36
C ALA A 463 -68.69 -13.60 -7.13
N GLU A 464 -67.74 -14.28 -6.49
CA GLU A 464 -67.99 -15.04 -5.26
C GLU A 464 -68.14 -14.13 -4.03
N LYS A 465 -67.43 -12.99 -4.03
CA LYS A 465 -67.62 -11.93 -3.01
C LYS A 465 -68.96 -11.22 -3.18
N ASP A 466 -69.40 -11.00 -4.42
CA ASP A 466 -70.73 -10.44 -4.71
C ASP A 466 -71.86 -11.41 -4.34
N LYS A 467 -71.68 -12.73 -4.51
CA LYS A 467 -72.66 -13.74 -4.07
C LYS A 467 -72.77 -13.84 -2.54
N GLN A 468 -71.68 -13.65 -1.80
CA GLN A 468 -71.71 -13.64 -0.33
C GLN A 468 -72.34 -12.37 0.25
N LEU A 469 -72.27 -11.24 -0.47
CA LEU A 469 -72.88 -9.97 -0.05
C LEU A 469 -74.40 -9.92 -0.23
N VAL A 470 -74.99 -10.75 -1.10
CA VAL A 470 -76.44 -10.77 -1.37
C VAL A 470 -77.22 -11.71 -0.43
N ALA A 471 -76.55 -12.62 0.29
CA ALA A 471 -77.22 -13.67 1.07
C ALA A 471 -77.60 -13.31 2.52
N GLN A 472 -77.42 -12.06 2.96
CA GLN A 472 -77.88 -11.61 4.29
C GLN A 472 -79.06 -10.65 4.18
N SER A 473 -80.18 -11.17 3.69
CA SER A 473 -81.48 -10.53 3.69
C SER A 473 -82.14 -10.66 5.08
N LYS A 474 -81.83 -9.71 5.96
CA LYS A 474 -82.75 -9.14 6.97
C LYS A 474 -82.09 -7.90 7.57
N THR A 475 -82.68 -6.74 7.32
CA THR A 475 -82.14 -5.43 7.69
C THR A 475 -82.03 -5.32 9.22
N SER A 476 -80.80 -5.12 9.69
CA SER A 476 -80.48 -4.85 11.10
C SER A 476 -81.23 -3.64 11.66
N PHE A 477 -81.69 -2.72 10.80
CA PHE A 477 -82.46 -1.54 11.18
C PHE A 477 -83.85 -1.86 11.74
N GLU A 478 -84.54 -2.89 11.25
CA GLU A 478 -85.86 -3.29 11.78
C GLU A 478 -85.72 -3.90 13.18
N LYS A 479 -84.72 -4.78 13.37
CA LYS A 479 -84.38 -5.34 14.69
C LYS A 479 -83.96 -4.27 15.70
N LEU A 480 -83.29 -3.21 15.23
CA LEU A 480 -82.81 -2.12 16.07
C LEU A 480 -83.94 -1.14 16.45
N LYS A 481 -84.91 -0.93 15.56
CA LYS A 481 -86.08 -0.07 15.78
C LYS A 481 -87.02 -0.64 16.85
N ASP A 482 -87.20 -1.96 16.87
CA ASP A 482 -88.00 -2.66 17.90
C ASP A 482 -87.35 -2.63 19.29
N ASN A 483 -86.01 -2.67 19.36
CA ASN A 483 -85.29 -2.72 20.64
C ASN A 483 -85.01 -1.34 21.26
N ILE A 484 -84.82 -0.29 20.47
CA ILE A 484 -84.31 1.01 20.97
C ILE A 484 -85.22 2.19 20.56
N GLY A 485 -86.31 1.93 19.84
CA GLY A 485 -87.23 2.97 19.35
C GLY A 485 -86.66 3.81 18.20
N VAL A 486 -87.55 4.57 17.56
CA VAL A 486 -87.28 5.33 16.31
C VAL A 486 -86.07 6.25 16.43
N GLY A 487 -85.90 6.93 17.58
CA GLY A 487 -84.76 7.80 17.84
C GLY A 487 -83.42 7.04 17.91
N GLY A 488 -83.40 5.85 18.52
CA GLY A 488 -82.20 5.02 18.63
C GLY A 488 -81.74 4.45 17.28
N GLY A 489 -82.70 4.09 16.42
CA GLY A 489 -82.41 3.59 15.07
C GLY A 489 -81.65 4.59 14.20
N TYR A 490 -82.14 5.84 14.13
CA TYR A 490 -81.48 6.89 13.35
C TYR A 490 -80.11 7.27 13.92
N ALA A 491 -79.94 7.28 15.24
CA ALA A 491 -78.65 7.55 15.87
C ALA A 491 -77.57 6.54 15.41
N VAL A 492 -77.92 5.26 15.33
CA VAL A 492 -76.98 4.20 14.93
C VAL A 492 -76.59 4.31 13.44
N VAL A 493 -77.52 4.63 12.55
CA VAL A 493 -77.21 4.84 11.12
C VAL A 493 -76.30 6.05 10.92
N ILE A 494 -76.55 7.15 11.63
CA ILE A 494 -75.68 8.33 11.59
C ILE A 494 -74.29 7.97 12.09
N ILE A 495 -74.18 7.22 13.21
CA ILE A 495 -72.90 6.75 13.74
C ILE A 495 -72.16 5.89 12.72
N PHE A 496 -72.82 4.91 12.08
CA PHE A 496 -72.16 4.06 11.08
C PHE A 496 -71.70 4.84 9.84
N SER A 497 -72.48 5.80 9.36
CA SER A 497 -72.06 6.69 8.26
C SER A 497 -70.88 7.57 8.67
N LEU A 498 -70.89 8.12 9.88
CA LEU A 498 -69.76 8.90 10.44
C LEU A 498 -68.50 8.04 10.55
N VAL A 499 -68.62 6.82 11.08
CA VAL A 499 -67.53 5.85 11.17
C VAL A 499 -67.00 5.48 9.78
N GLY A 500 -67.88 5.24 8.80
CA GLY A 500 -67.49 4.98 7.41
C GLY A 500 -66.70 6.13 6.78
N ILE A 501 -67.15 7.38 6.98
CA ILE A 501 -66.44 8.58 6.52
C ILE A 501 -65.09 8.71 7.24
N ILE A 502 -65.04 8.49 8.55
CA ILE A 502 -63.79 8.53 9.33
C ILE A 502 -62.80 7.47 8.83
N ILE A 503 -63.25 6.26 8.51
CA ILE A 503 -62.39 5.19 7.96
C ILE A 503 -61.86 5.59 6.57
N ILE A 504 -62.70 6.14 5.69
CA ILE A 504 -62.28 6.61 4.36
C ILE A 504 -61.26 7.75 4.49
N LEU A 505 -61.48 8.70 5.40
CA LEU A 505 -60.55 9.78 5.68
C LEU A 505 -59.23 9.26 6.29
N LEU A 506 -59.28 8.24 7.14
CA LEU A 506 -58.10 7.55 7.67
C LEU A 506 -57.32 6.84 6.57
N ILE A 507 -57.99 6.10 5.68
CA ILE A 507 -57.36 5.45 4.53
C ILE A 507 -56.76 6.50 3.58
N ALA A 508 -57.48 7.57 3.28
CA ALA A 508 -56.98 8.67 2.46
C ALA A 508 -55.79 9.39 3.12
N ALA A 509 -55.83 9.61 4.43
CA ALA A 509 -54.71 10.16 5.19
C ALA A 509 -53.49 9.23 5.16
N VAL A 510 -53.69 7.92 5.36
CA VAL A 510 -52.62 6.92 5.28
C VAL A 510 -52.05 6.82 3.86
N CYS A 511 -52.89 6.78 2.82
CA CYS A 511 -52.47 6.78 1.42
C CYS A 511 -51.74 8.08 1.05
N SER A 512 -52.23 9.24 1.52
CA SER A 512 -51.59 10.52 1.25
C SER A 512 -50.20 10.60 1.91
N VAL A 513 -50.05 10.08 3.13
CA VAL A 513 -48.77 10.10 3.85
C VAL A 513 -47.80 9.03 3.35
N LYS A 514 -48.25 7.79 3.15
CA LYS A 514 -47.37 6.66 2.79
C LYS A 514 -47.07 6.54 1.30
N VAL A 515 -47.99 6.98 0.43
CA VAL A 515 -47.85 6.80 -1.02
C VAL A 515 -47.69 8.15 -1.72
N LEU A 516 -48.63 9.08 -1.49
CA LEU A 516 -48.68 10.33 -2.26
C LEU A 516 -47.51 11.26 -1.92
N LYS A 517 -47.19 11.47 -0.64
CA LYS A 517 -46.08 12.35 -0.22
C LYS A 517 -44.71 11.88 -0.76
N PRO A 518 -44.28 10.62 -0.59
CA PRO A 518 -43.03 10.13 -1.19
C PRO A 518 -43.04 10.21 -2.71
N TRP A 519 -44.18 9.92 -3.35
CA TRP A 519 -44.32 10.00 -4.80
C TRP A 519 -44.19 11.44 -5.32
N ILE A 520 -44.82 12.42 -4.66
CA ILE A 520 -44.69 13.85 -4.96
C ILE A 520 -43.23 14.30 -4.77
N LEU A 521 -42.59 13.92 -3.66
CA LEU A 521 -41.19 14.25 -3.39
C LEU A 521 -40.28 13.68 -4.48
N ARG A 522 -40.47 12.41 -4.86
CA ARG A 522 -39.74 11.76 -5.95
C ARG A 522 -39.96 12.52 -7.26
N LYS A 523 -41.20 12.84 -7.63
CA LYS A 523 -41.50 13.59 -8.86
C LYS A 523 -40.85 14.97 -8.87
N LYS A 524 -40.82 15.67 -7.72
CA LYS A 524 -40.15 16.96 -7.58
C LYS A 524 -38.64 16.86 -7.80
N ILE A 525 -37.98 15.87 -7.19
CA ILE A 525 -36.54 15.67 -7.34
C ILE A 525 -36.21 15.15 -8.74
N GLN A 526 -37.00 14.23 -9.28
CA GLN A 526 -36.89 13.72 -10.65
C GLN A 526 -37.05 14.83 -11.68
N SER A 527 -37.93 15.81 -11.44
CA SER A 527 -38.06 16.98 -12.30
C SER A 527 -36.82 17.88 -12.26
N LYS A 528 -36.06 17.88 -11.16
CA LYS A 528 -34.83 18.67 -11.01
C LYS A 528 -33.60 17.95 -11.57
N TYR A 529 -33.57 16.62 -11.52
CA TYR A 529 -32.45 15.78 -11.94
C TYR A 529 -32.90 14.61 -12.84
N PRO A 530 -33.52 14.88 -14.01
CA PRO A 530 -34.12 13.84 -14.84
C PRO A 530 -33.10 12.81 -15.37
N ASN A 531 -31.89 13.26 -15.71
CA ASN A 531 -30.78 12.40 -16.14
C ASN A 531 -30.36 11.40 -15.07
N ILE A 532 -30.21 11.83 -13.82
CA ILE A 532 -29.77 10.96 -12.71
C ILE A 532 -30.79 9.84 -12.46
N PHE A 533 -32.09 10.14 -12.60
CA PHE A 533 -33.13 9.10 -12.56
C PHE A 533 -33.08 8.18 -13.78
N ARG A 534 -32.75 8.68 -14.98
CA ARG A 534 -32.61 7.84 -16.18
C ARG A 534 -31.43 6.88 -16.04
N PHE A 535 -30.27 7.39 -15.62
CA PHE A 535 -29.11 6.59 -15.22
C PHE A 535 -29.51 5.51 -14.21
N TRP A 536 -30.15 5.90 -13.11
CA TRP A 536 -30.54 4.98 -12.05
C TRP A 536 -31.48 3.88 -12.55
N ASN A 537 -32.43 4.20 -13.44
CA ASN A 537 -33.31 3.21 -14.04
C ASN A 537 -32.56 2.22 -14.95
N VAL A 538 -31.60 2.70 -15.75
CA VAL A 538 -30.76 1.81 -16.59
C VAL A 538 -29.93 0.89 -15.70
N LEU A 539 -29.25 1.44 -14.70
CA LEU A 539 -28.45 0.67 -13.75
C LEU A 539 -29.28 -0.37 -13.00
N SER A 540 -30.46 0.02 -12.49
CA SER A 540 -31.35 -0.87 -11.73
C SER A 540 -32.05 -1.93 -12.60
N SER A 541 -31.97 -1.83 -13.93
CA SER A 541 -32.65 -2.75 -14.84
C SER A 541 -31.82 -3.99 -15.21
N GLN A 542 -30.57 -4.05 -14.75
CA GLN A 542 -29.63 -5.10 -15.07
C GLN A 542 -28.71 -5.38 -13.87
N ASN A 543 -28.02 -6.52 -13.88
CA ASN A 543 -27.10 -6.90 -12.82
C ASN A 543 -25.84 -6.01 -12.81
N LEU A 544 -25.39 -5.59 -11.63
CA LEU A 544 -24.20 -4.73 -11.46
C LEU A 544 -22.92 -5.33 -12.04
N GLU A 545 -22.70 -6.65 -11.93
CA GLU A 545 -21.52 -7.34 -12.49
C GLU A 545 -21.48 -7.16 -14.02
N VAL A 546 -22.64 -7.38 -14.67
CA VAL A 546 -22.81 -7.22 -16.12
C VAL A 546 -22.66 -5.76 -16.53
N TYR A 547 -23.27 -4.82 -15.80
CA TYR A 547 -23.08 -3.39 -16.06
C TYR A 547 -21.60 -2.99 -15.94
N ALA A 548 -20.91 -3.52 -14.94
CA ALA A 548 -19.53 -3.19 -14.68
C ALA A 548 -18.58 -3.65 -15.81
N GLU A 549 -18.86 -4.80 -16.44
CA GLU A 549 -18.09 -5.30 -17.59
C GLU A 549 -18.21 -4.41 -18.83
N THR A 550 -19.26 -3.60 -18.94
CA THR A 550 -19.48 -2.74 -20.12
C THR A 550 -18.39 -1.68 -20.30
N ILE A 551 -17.62 -1.34 -19.27
CA ILE A 551 -16.50 -0.39 -19.34
C ILE A 551 -15.39 -0.83 -20.32
N HIS A 552 -15.28 -2.13 -20.57
CA HIS A 552 -14.33 -2.72 -21.51
C HIS A 552 -14.84 -2.72 -22.97
N SER A 553 -16.10 -2.35 -23.19
CA SER A 553 -16.71 -2.31 -24.51
C SER A 553 -15.99 -1.33 -25.43
N LYS A 554 -15.73 -1.77 -26.67
CA LYS A 554 -15.15 -0.92 -27.73
C LYS A 554 -15.97 0.35 -28.00
N LYS A 555 -17.26 0.38 -27.63
CA LYS A 555 -18.13 1.57 -27.73
C LYS A 555 -17.57 2.75 -26.93
N TYR A 556 -17.01 2.47 -25.75
CA TYR A 556 -16.53 3.48 -24.79
C TYR A 556 -15.01 3.71 -24.86
N ILE A 557 -14.38 3.19 -25.90
CA ILE A 557 -13.01 3.53 -26.28
C ILE A 557 -13.10 4.70 -27.27
N PRO A 558 -12.44 5.85 -27.02
CA PRO A 558 -12.45 6.96 -27.96
C PRO A 558 -11.82 6.62 -29.31
N ASP A 559 -12.36 7.17 -30.39
CA ASP A 559 -11.82 6.91 -31.73
C ASP A 559 -10.39 7.46 -31.89
N LYS A 560 -10.06 8.53 -31.15
CA LYS A 560 -8.69 9.06 -31.01
C LYS A 560 -7.68 7.98 -30.56
N VAL A 561 -8.14 7.04 -29.72
CA VAL A 561 -7.33 5.91 -29.21
C VAL A 561 -7.38 4.74 -30.18
N LYS A 562 -8.55 4.44 -30.76
CA LYS A 562 -8.69 3.35 -31.76
C LYS A 562 -7.86 3.60 -33.02
N ASN A 563 -7.79 4.85 -33.46
CA ASN A 563 -7.10 5.26 -34.69
C ASN A 563 -5.62 5.60 -34.46
N GLN A 564 -5.09 5.30 -33.27
CA GLN A 564 -3.70 5.56 -32.94
C GLN A 564 -2.77 4.76 -33.87
N VAL A 565 -1.89 5.47 -34.56
CA VAL A 565 -0.91 4.83 -35.46
C VAL A 565 0.19 4.20 -34.61
N ILE A 566 0.15 2.86 -34.49
CA ILE A 566 1.24 2.10 -33.89
C ILE A 566 2.34 1.95 -34.95
N SER A 567 3.43 2.68 -34.77
CA SER A 567 4.61 2.50 -35.62
C SER A 567 5.42 1.29 -35.14
N LYS A 568 5.80 0.40 -36.05
CA LYS A 568 6.73 -0.71 -35.78
C LYS A 568 8.11 -0.29 -36.25
N LYS A 569 9.12 -0.35 -35.37
CA LYS A 569 10.52 -0.11 -35.71
C LYS A 569 11.37 -1.30 -35.30
N ILE A 570 12.49 -1.52 -35.98
CA ILE A 570 13.46 -2.53 -35.55
C ILE A 570 14.40 -1.88 -34.55
N GLU A 571 14.52 -2.47 -33.37
CA GLU A 571 15.41 -2.00 -32.33
C GLU A 571 16.21 -3.15 -31.71
N GLY A 572 17.55 -3.09 -31.80
CA GLY A 572 18.40 -4.18 -31.33
C GLY A 572 18.11 -5.52 -32.04
N GLY A 573 17.61 -5.47 -33.28
CA GLY A 573 17.19 -6.64 -34.06
C GLY A 573 15.78 -7.17 -33.78
N GLU A 574 15.03 -6.56 -32.87
CA GLU A 574 13.66 -6.95 -32.51
C GLU A 574 12.64 -5.94 -33.02
N VAL A 575 11.47 -6.39 -33.47
CA VAL A 575 10.38 -5.48 -33.87
C VAL A 575 9.71 -4.95 -32.61
N VAL A 576 9.87 -3.65 -32.34
CA VAL A 576 9.24 -2.99 -31.20
C VAL A 576 8.17 -2.02 -31.68
N GLU A 577 7.07 -1.99 -30.93
CA GLU A 577 6.02 -1.00 -31.13
C GLU A 577 6.45 0.31 -30.49
N SER A 578 6.53 1.37 -31.29
CA SER A 578 6.69 2.74 -30.80
C SER A 578 5.36 3.47 -30.87
N ASN A 579 4.77 3.64 -29.69
CA ASN A 579 3.70 4.58 -29.50
C ASN A 579 4.28 5.95 -29.08
N THR A 580 4.05 6.97 -29.91
CA THR A 580 4.47 8.34 -29.59
C THR A 580 3.51 9.02 -28.61
N ASN A 581 2.30 8.48 -28.40
CA ASN A 581 1.21 9.10 -27.63
C ASN A 581 0.92 10.55 -28.03
N THR A 582 1.37 10.97 -29.23
CA THR A 582 1.25 12.34 -29.74
C THR A 582 -0.21 12.75 -29.97
N CYS A 583 -1.11 11.77 -30.06
CA CYS A 583 -2.55 12.05 -30.10
C CYS A 583 -3.02 12.76 -28.81
N PHE A 584 -2.31 12.70 -27.69
CA PHE A 584 -2.66 13.42 -26.46
C PHE A 584 -1.90 14.73 -26.28
N ASP A 585 -1.09 15.17 -27.25
CA ASP A 585 -0.31 16.40 -27.12
C ASP A 585 -1.22 17.65 -26.96
N SER A 586 -2.44 17.59 -27.50
CA SER A 586 -3.44 18.66 -27.40
C SER A 586 -3.89 18.96 -25.95
N SER A 587 -3.71 18.02 -25.04
CA SER A 587 -4.09 18.16 -23.63
C SER A 587 -2.89 18.26 -22.70
N LEU A 588 -1.66 18.26 -23.21
CA LEU A 588 -0.47 18.48 -22.39
C LEU A 588 -0.56 19.82 -21.66
N VAL A 589 -0.04 19.87 -20.43
CA VAL A 589 0.07 21.10 -19.67
C VAL A 589 0.87 22.17 -20.43
N SER A 590 0.46 23.43 -20.31
CA SER A 590 1.08 24.53 -21.04
C SER A 590 2.58 24.67 -20.73
N CYS A 591 2.97 24.41 -19.48
CA CYS A 591 4.35 24.50 -19.03
C CYS A 591 5.24 23.30 -19.45
N PHE A 592 4.73 22.31 -20.18
CA PHE A 592 5.46 21.08 -20.52
C PHE A 592 6.83 21.34 -21.15
N ARG A 593 6.92 22.35 -22.03
CA ARG A 593 8.20 22.76 -22.65
C ARG A 593 9.08 23.56 -21.71
N ASP A 594 8.50 24.34 -20.81
CA ASP A 594 9.25 25.15 -19.83
C ASP A 594 9.95 24.27 -18.78
N ILE A 595 9.36 23.12 -18.45
CA ILE A 595 9.93 22.10 -17.56
C ILE A 595 10.74 21.03 -18.33
N GLU A 596 11.24 21.38 -19.52
CA GLU A 596 12.09 20.52 -20.37
C GLU A 596 11.46 19.18 -20.80
N GLY A 597 10.14 19.04 -20.66
CA GLY A 597 9.43 17.79 -20.95
C GLY A 597 9.63 16.69 -19.90
N GLU A 598 10.16 17.04 -18.73
CA GLU A 598 10.56 16.08 -17.69
C GLU A 598 9.39 15.39 -16.99
N ILE A 599 8.23 16.06 -16.92
CA ILE A 599 7.00 15.55 -16.31
C ILE A 599 5.84 15.66 -17.28
N LYS A 600 5.22 14.51 -17.57
CA LYS A 600 4.04 14.43 -18.45
C LYS A 600 2.77 14.56 -17.64
N ALA A 601 2.15 15.73 -17.73
CA ALA A 601 0.83 16.01 -17.19
C ALA A 601 -0.14 16.40 -18.30
N HIS A 602 -1.41 16.04 -18.13
CA HIS A 602 -2.47 16.35 -19.09
C HIS A 602 -3.68 16.94 -18.38
N TYR A 603 -4.28 17.98 -18.96
CA TYR A 603 -5.56 18.51 -18.53
C TYR A 603 -6.70 17.56 -18.89
N ILE A 604 -7.62 17.39 -17.96
CA ILE A 604 -8.96 16.86 -18.18
C ILE A 604 -9.91 18.06 -18.17
N SER A 605 -9.97 18.77 -19.29
CA SER A 605 -10.71 20.03 -19.43
C SER A 605 -12.11 19.78 -19.99
N GLY A 606 -13.10 20.58 -19.59
CA GLY A 606 -14.46 20.51 -20.14
C GLY A 606 -15.29 19.29 -19.75
N VAL A 607 -14.70 18.30 -19.06
CA VAL A 607 -15.43 17.13 -18.55
C VAL A 607 -16.19 17.48 -17.27
N SER A 608 -15.50 18.11 -16.32
CA SER A 608 -16.16 18.70 -15.15
C SER A 608 -16.58 20.13 -15.47
N PRO A 609 -17.83 20.52 -15.18
CA PRO A 609 -18.30 21.89 -15.35
C PRO A 609 -17.80 22.84 -14.25
N VAL A 610 -17.15 22.32 -13.19
CA VAL A 610 -16.77 23.12 -12.01
C VAL A 610 -15.30 23.50 -12.02
N ARG A 611 -14.42 22.60 -12.49
CA ARG A 611 -12.96 22.79 -12.43
C ARG A 611 -12.22 21.92 -13.45
N THR A 612 -10.94 22.21 -13.62
CA THR A 612 -10.04 21.39 -14.44
C THR A 612 -9.21 20.45 -13.55
N TYR A 613 -9.21 19.16 -13.88
CA TYR A 613 -8.27 18.21 -13.28
C TYR A 613 -7.00 18.13 -14.11
N ILE A 614 -5.85 17.96 -13.46
CA ILE A 614 -4.58 17.62 -14.10
C ILE A 614 -4.21 16.22 -13.63
N ILE A 615 -4.06 15.30 -14.56
CA ILE A 615 -3.48 13.99 -14.24
C ILE A 615 -2.00 14.06 -14.53
N SER A 616 -1.15 13.66 -13.59
CA SER A 616 0.31 13.61 -13.75
C SER A 616 0.88 12.26 -13.35
N ASP A 617 2.05 11.94 -13.90
CA ASP A 617 2.91 10.91 -13.32
C ASP A 617 3.51 11.48 -12.01
N GLY A 618 3.58 10.70 -10.94
CA GLY A 618 4.25 11.14 -9.72
C GLY A 618 5.75 11.34 -9.95
N PRO A 619 6.37 12.40 -9.38
CA PRO A 619 7.78 12.65 -9.59
C PRO A 619 8.64 11.61 -8.89
N THR A 620 9.72 11.20 -9.55
CA THR A 620 10.84 10.56 -8.86
C THR A 620 11.58 11.61 -8.02
N PRO A 621 12.35 11.20 -6.98
CA PRO A 621 13.05 12.16 -6.14
C PRO A 621 13.97 13.13 -6.90
N ASP A 622 14.59 12.67 -7.98
CA ASP A 622 15.43 13.46 -8.89
C ASP A 622 14.66 14.43 -9.80
N LYS A 623 13.34 14.26 -9.94
CA LYS A 623 12.46 15.13 -10.75
C LYS A 623 11.51 15.97 -9.91
N ALA A 624 11.72 16.03 -8.58
CA ALA A 624 10.88 16.81 -7.69
C ALA A 624 10.87 18.30 -8.07
N GLU A 625 11.99 18.83 -8.58
CA GLU A 625 12.09 20.24 -9.00
C GLU A 625 11.16 20.61 -10.15
N PHE A 626 11.12 19.79 -11.20
CA PHE A 626 10.21 19.99 -12.32
C PHE A 626 8.74 19.84 -11.91
N PHE A 627 8.45 19.06 -10.86
CA PHE A 627 7.09 18.88 -10.36
C PHE A 627 6.60 20.12 -9.63
N TRP A 628 7.41 20.68 -8.74
CA TRP A 628 7.08 21.93 -8.06
C TRP A 628 6.97 23.10 -9.04
N GLU A 629 7.82 23.14 -10.07
CA GLU A 629 7.70 24.14 -11.14
C GLU A 629 6.40 24.00 -11.94
N LEU A 630 5.99 22.76 -12.26
CA LEU A 630 4.68 22.49 -12.87
C LEU A 630 3.54 23.00 -11.99
N LEU A 631 3.53 22.66 -10.70
CA LEU A 631 2.48 23.07 -9.77
C LEU A 631 2.33 24.60 -9.70
N TYR A 632 3.46 25.30 -9.65
CA TYR A 632 3.48 26.76 -9.61
C TYR A 632 3.00 27.37 -10.93
N ARG A 633 3.57 26.95 -12.07
CA ARG A 633 3.24 27.51 -13.40
C ARG A 633 1.81 27.23 -13.80
N GLU A 634 1.32 26.04 -13.49
CA GLU A 634 -0.05 25.63 -13.82
C GLU A 634 -1.09 26.16 -12.85
N ASP A 635 -0.71 26.86 -11.79
CA ASP A 635 -1.66 27.40 -10.81
C ASP A 635 -2.53 26.31 -10.17
N VAL A 636 -1.86 25.23 -9.74
CA VAL A 636 -2.53 24.13 -9.04
C VAL A 636 -2.82 24.57 -7.61
N ALA A 637 -4.09 24.55 -7.21
CA ALA A 637 -4.50 24.87 -5.85
C ALA A 637 -4.46 23.65 -4.93
N VAL A 638 -4.83 22.48 -5.46
CA VAL A 638 -4.88 21.23 -4.70
C VAL A 638 -4.12 20.11 -5.41
N VAL A 639 -3.27 19.40 -4.67
CA VAL A 639 -2.64 18.15 -5.12
C VAL A 639 -3.22 16.98 -4.34
N PHE A 640 -3.68 15.95 -5.04
CA PHE A 640 -4.08 14.67 -4.46
C PHE A 640 -3.07 13.57 -4.84
N GLY A 641 -2.18 13.26 -3.89
CA GLY A 641 -1.16 12.23 -4.01
C GLY A 641 -1.60 10.88 -3.43
N ILE A 642 -1.72 9.87 -4.29
CA ILE A 642 -2.10 8.50 -3.91
C ILE A 642 -0.84 7.64 -3.77
N ILE A 643 -0.20 7.70 -2.60
CA ILE A 643 1.09 7.03 -2.34
C ILE A 643 0.94 6.08 -1.16
N TYR A 644 0.89 4.78 -1.46
CA TYR A 644 0.77 3.73 -0.47
C TYR A 644 2.03 3.67 0.42
N GLN A 645 1.84 3.60 1.74
CA GLN A 645 2.91 3.41 2.71
C GLN A 645 2.70 2.07 3.43
N GLU A 646 3.61 1.12 3.23
CA GLU A 646 3.59 -0.15 3.97
C GLU A 646 3.88 0.09 5.46
N GLN A 647 2.98 -0.38 6.34
CA GLN A 647 3.11 -0.22 7.79
C GLN A 647 4.38 -0.88 8.35
N ASP A 648 4.85 -1.97 7.73
CA ASP A 648 6.05 -2.70 8.15
C ASP A 648 7.38 -1.99 7.80
N MET A 649 7.37 -1.03 6.86
CA MET A 649 8.59 -0.34 6.39
C MET A 649 8.91 0.94 7.15
N VAL A 650 8.11 1.32 8.15
CA VAL A 650 8.37 2.51 8.99
C VAL A 650 9.69 2.41 9.78
N LYS A 651 10.31 1.22 9.87
CA LYS A 651 11.60 1.02 10.58
C LYS A 651 12.87 1.29 9.76
N THR A 652 12.78 1.51 8.44
CA THR A 652 13.96 1.75 7.60
C THR A 652 13.99 3.16 7.02
N ALA A 653 15.17 3.79 7.04
CA ALA A 653 15.48 5.18 6.73
C ALA A 653 15.18 5.67 5.29
N HIS A 654 13.98 5.41 4.76
CA HIS A 654 13.51 5.91 3.47
C HIS A 654 12.65 7.18 3.60
N SER A 655 12.96 8.02 4.59
CA SER A 655 12.46 9.41 4.68
C SER A 655 12.79 10.27 3.45
N LYS A 656 13.69 9.82 2.55
CA LYS A 656 14.07 10.51 1.30
C LYS A 656 13.20 10.17 0.08
N SER A 657 12.09 9.43 0.23
CA SER A 657 11.29 8.99 -0.93
C SER A 657 10.15 9.91 -1.37
N PHE A 658 9.79 10.93 -0.58
CA PHE A 658 8.69 11.83 -0.92
C PHE A 658 9.22 13.12 -1.53
N TYR A 659 8.49 13.68 -2.50
CA TYR A 659 8.91 14.87 -3.26
C TYR A 659 8.62 16.19 -2.52
N TRP A 660 7.92 16.14 -1.39
CA TRP A 660 7.55 17.31 -0.61
C TRP A 660 8.49 17.54 0.58
N PRO A 661 8.82 18.80 0.89
CA PRO A 661 9.71 19.12 1.99
C PRO A 661 9.01 18.99 3.35
N LYS A 662 9.82 18.88 4.41
CA LYS A 662 9.32 18.93 5.80
C LYS A 662 9.29 20.34 6.39
N ASP A 663 10.11 21.24 5.85
CA ASP A 663 10.22 22.65 6.24
C ASP A 663 10.28 23.49 4.96
N THR A 664 11.20 24.44 4.86
CA THR A 664 11.46 25.21 3.64
C THR A 664 12.60 24.60 2.83
N GLU A 665 12.37 24.35 1.54
CA GLU A 665 13.36 23.79 0.62
C GLU A 665 13.25 24.44 -0.76
N LYS A 666 14.39 24.67 -1.44
CA LYS A 666 14.43 25.20 -2.82
C LYS A 666 14.51 24.02 -3.81
N TYR A 667 13.54 23.95 -4.71
CA TYR A 667 13.38 22.96 -5.76
C TYR A 667 13.57 23.65 -7.12
N GLY A 668 14.78 23.59 -7.68
CA GLY A 668 15.11 24.33 -8.90
C GLY A 668 14.84 25.83 -8.74
N SER A 669 13.90 26.34 -9.52
CA SER A 669 13.48 27.75 -9.54
C SER A 669 12.41 28.10 -8.49
N VAL A 670 11.88 27.12 -7.75
CA VAL A 670 10.74 27.27 -6.82
C VAL A 670 11.20 27.12 -5.37
N LEU A 671 10.94 28.12 -4.54
CA LEU A 671 11.03 28.01 -3.09
C LEU A 671 9.71 27.46 -2.54
N VAL A 672 9.77 26.35 -1.80
CA VAL A 672 8.60 25.69 -1.21
C VAL A 672 8.71 25.74 0.30
N GLU A 673 7.73 26.35 0.95
CA GLU A 673 7.66 26.49 2.41
C GLU A 673 6.52 25.63 2.96
N PHE A 674 6.80 24.73 3.90
CA PHE A 674 5.77 23.98 4.61
C PHE A 674 5.08 24.85 5.68
N CYS A 675 3.78 25.08 5.53
CA CYS A 675 2.97 25.95 6.40
C CYS A 675 2.25 25.19 7.52
N GLY A 676 2.35 23.86 7.56
CA GLY A 676 1.71 23.01 8.57
C GLY A 676 0.73 21.99 8.00
N LYS A 677 0.14 21.19 8.90
CA LYS A 677 -0.87 20.17 8.57
C LYS A 677 -2.27 20.72 8.82
N VAL A 678 -3.21 20.37 7.95
CA VAL A 678 -4.65 20.65 8.15
C VAL A 678 -5.29 19.42 8.82
N PRO A 679 -6.06 19.59 9.91
CA PRO A 679 -6.82 18.48 10.50
C PRO A 679 -7.78 17.86 9.50
N SER A 680 -7.89 16.53 9.50
CA SER A 680 -8.88 15.78 8.71
C SER A 680 -9.35 14.59 9.53
N ASP A 681 -10.65 14.32 9.48
CA ASP A 681 -11.26 13.15 10.14
C ASP A 681 -11.20 11.89 9.25
N ILE A 682 -10.66 12.01 8.02
CA ILE A 682 -10.56 10.89 7.08
C ILE A 682 -9.37 10.00 7.48
N PRO A 683 -9.59 8.70 7.76
CA PRO A 683 -8.51 7.79 8.09
C PRO A 683 -7.46 7.70 6.98
N PHE A 684 -6.19 7.65 7.38
CA PHE A 684 -5.01 7.50 6.49
C PHE A 684 -4.79 8.65 5.51
N VAL A 685 -5.44 9.80 5.71
CA VAL A 685 -5.23 11.02 4.93
C VAL A 685 -4.39 12.00 5.74
N THR A 686 -3.36 12.55 5.10
CA THR A 686 -2.59 13.67 5.64
C THR A 686 -2.73 14.86 4.70
N ILE A 687 -3.26 15.97 5.21
CA ILE A 687 -3.38 17.23 4.48
C ILE A 687 -2.25 18.17 4.92
N ARG A 688 -1.53 18.73 3.95
CA ARG A 688 -0.41 19.65 4.16
C ARG A 688 -0.67 20.95 3.41
N LYS A 689 -0.27 22.06 4.00
CA LYS A 689 -0.31 23.38 3.37
C LYS A 689 1.09 23.81 3.00
N PHE A 690 1.28 24.29 1.78
CA PHE A 690 2.56 24.80 1.28
C PHE A 690 2.38 26.18 0.67
N ASN A 691 3.41 27.01 0.78
CA ASN A 691 3.56 28.21 -0.03
C ASN A 691 4.65 27.98 -1.07
N MET A 692 4.40 28.39 -2.31
CA MET A 692 5.34 28.30 -3.42
C MET A 692 5.69 29.71 -3.91
N LEU A 693 6.97 29.96 -4.18
CA LEU A 693 7.47 31.24 -4.73
C LEU A 693 8.54 30.99 -5.78
N MET A 694 8.34 31.50 -7.00
CA MET A 694 9.40 31.60 -8.03
C MET A 694 10.09 32.97 -7.97
N GLU A 695 11.32 33.07 -8.50
CA GLU A 695 12.20 34.26 -8.38
C GLU A 695 11.58 35.60 -8.83
N TYR A 696 10.64 35.58 -9.80
CA TYR A 696 9.88 36.77 -10.26
C TYR A 696 8.36 36.58 -10.12
N GLY A 697 7.96 35.70 -9.22
CA GLY A 697 6.59 35.25 -9.03
C GLY A 697 5.86 35.92 -7.86
N HIS A 698 4.55 35.74 -7.80
CA HIS A 698 3.78 35.99 -6.58
C HIS A 698 3.70 34.70 -5.77
N ARG A 699 3.56 34.82 -4.44
CA ARG A 699 3.38 33.66 -3.57
C ARG A 699 2.05 32.97 -3.91
N LYS A 700 2.10 31.66 -4.14
CA LYS A 700 0.93 30.80 -4.36
C LYS A 700 0.76 29.82 -3.21
N GLU A 701 -0.47 29.60 -2.81
CA GLU A 701 -0.82 28.63 -1.78
C GLU A 701 -1.19 27.28 -2.42
N LEU A 702 -0.75 26.18 -1.82
CA LEU A 702 -1.04 24.83 -2.27
C LEU A 702 -1.51 23.96 -1.10
N ILE A 703 -2.61 23.24 -1.30
CA ILE A 703 -3.10 22.24 -0.35
C ILE A 703 -2.83 20.85 -0.91
N HIS A 704 -2.06 20.05 -0.18
CA HIS A 704 -1.63 18.73 -0.60
C HIS A 704 -2.29 17.64 0.26
N PHE A 705 -3.20 16.88 -0.36
CA PHE A 705 -3.82 15.69 0.18
C PHE A 705 -2.97 14.46 -0.15
N HIS A 706 -2.59 13.70 0.88
CA HIS A 706 -1.91 12.42 0.70
C HIS A 706 -2.69 11.30 1.36
N ILE A 707 -3.12 10.31 0.58
CA ILE A 707 -3.71 9.07 1.10
C ILE A 707 -2.70 7.93 1.11
N SER A 708 -2.52 7.30 2.28
CA SER A 708 -1.47 6.29 2.49
C SER A 708 -1.95 4.84 2.51
N ASN A 709 -3.26 4.57 2.59
CA ASN A 709 -3.80 3.20 2.68
C ASN A 709 -4.34 2.62 1.37
N TRP A 710 -4.35 3.38 0.27
CA TRP A 710 -4.78 2.85 -1.03
C TRP A 710 -3.66 2.02 -1.65
N LYS A 711 -3.64 0.73 -1.33
CA LYS A 711 -2.67 -0.26 -1.85
C LYS A 711 -2.80 -0.41 -3.37
N GLU A 712 -1.70 -0.72 -4.05
CA GLU A 712 -1.74 -1.10 -5.47
C GLU A 712 -2.54 -2.38 -5.70
N HIS A 713 -3.31 -2.40 -6.78
CA HIS A 713 -4.13 -3.56 -7.18
C HIS A 713 -5.09 -4.03 -6.08
N ASP A 714 -5.68 -3.09 -5.33
CA ASP A 714 -6.68 -3.33 -4.30
C ASP A 714 -7.84 -2.34 -4.46
N ILE A 715 -9.02 -2.69 -3.96
CA ILE A 715 -10.23 -1.85 -4.01
C ILE A 715 -10.50 -1.32 -2.61
N PRO A 716 -10.68 0.00 -2.41
CA PRO A 716 -11.05 0.53 -1.12
C PRO A 716 -12.33 -0.12 -0.60
N ARG A 717 -12.33 -0.49 0.70
CA ARG A 717 -13.43 -1.27 1.31
C ARG A 717 -14.70 -0.47 1.57
N THR A 718 -14.61 0.85 1.56
CA THR A 718 -15.77 1.74 1.72
C THR A 718 -15.70 2.90 0.75
N ASP A 719 -16.82 3.16 0.10
CA ASP A 719 -17.08 4.34 -0.71
C ASP A 719 -17.16 5.62 0.12
N ARG A 720 -17.39 5.54 1.45
CA ARG A 720 -17.39 6.74 2.30
C ARG A 720 -16.06 7.47 2.24
N GLN A 721 -14.93 6.76 2.15
CA GLN A 721 -13.60 7.36 2.09
C GLN A 721 -13.43 8.19 0.81
N ILE A 722 -13.79 7.66 -0.38
CA ILE A 722 -13.70 8.41 -1.63
C ILE A 722 -14.67 9.60 -1.67
N ILE A 723 -15.88 9.44 -1.09
CA ILE A 723 -16.87 10.52 -1.00
C ILE A 723 -16.37 11.64 -0.08
N GLN A 724 -15.82 11.32 1.10
CA GLN A 724 -15.27 12.30 2.02
C GLN A 724 -14.04 13.00 1.44
N LEU A 725 -13.13 12.25 0.83
CA LEU A 725 -11.98 12.81 0.12
C LEU A 725 -12.43 13.80 -0.96
N TYR A 726 -13.41 13.42 -1.77
CA TYR A 726 -13.96 14.31 -2.78
C TYR A 726 -14.57 15.56 -2.17
N LYS A 727 -15.31 15.47 -1.06
CA LYS A 727 -15.91 16.62 -0.38
C LYS A 727 -14.83 17.58 0.11
N GLU A 728 -13.83 17.10 0.85
CA GLU A 728 -12.76 17.94 1.39
C GLU A 728 -11.89 18.53 0.27
N ILE A 729 -11.51 17.75 -0.74
CA ILE A 729 -10.77 18.26 -1.92
C ILE A 729 -11.60 19.32 -2.64
N SER A 730 -12.91 19.08 -2.81
CA SER A 730 -13.77 20.01 -3.52
C SER A 730 -14.01 21.32 -2.79
N GLU A 731 -14.09 21.26 -1.46
CA GLU A 731 -14.21 22.44 -0.61
C GLU A 731 -12.94 23.29 -0.63
N ASN A 732 -11.77 22.64 -0.60
CA ASN A 732 -10.48 23.33 -0.64
C ASN A 732 -10.10 23.84 -2.04
N ALA A 733 -10.52 23.17 -3.11
CA ALA A 733 -10.18 23.54 -4.49
C ALA A 733 -11.13 24.58 -5.10
N GLY A 734 -12.40 24.64 -4.68
CA GLY A 734 -13.39 25.51 -5.34
C GLY A 734 -13.49 25.26 -6.85
N THR A 735 -13.19 26.27 -7.67
CA THR A 735 -13.12 26.16 -9.14
C THR A 735 -11.70 26.02 -9.68
N GLU A 736 -10.70 25.99 -8.80
CA GLU A 736 -9.29 25.96 -9.16
C GLU A 736 -8.83 24.56 -9.57
N LYS A 737 -7.62 24.48 -10.15
CA LYS A 737 -7.08 23.25 -10.72
C LYS A 737 -6.68 22.26 -9.63
N VAL A 738 -7.05 20.98 -9.84
CA VAL A 738 -6.69 19.87 -8.95
C VAL A 738 -5.78 18.91 -9.69
N LEU A 739 -4.55 18.72 -9.20
CA LEU A 739 -3.63 17.73 -9.75
C LEU A 739 -3.72 16.41 -9.00
N ILE A 740 -3.88 15.31 -9.72
CA ILE A 740 -3.97 13.95 -9.15
C ILE A 740 -2.81 13.11 -9.69
N HIS A 741 -2.10 12.41 -8.81
CA HIS A 741 -1.02 11.52 -9.20
C HIS A 741 -0.87 10.33 -8.24
N ALA A 742 -0.19 9.27 -8.69
CA ALA A 742 0.21 8.13 -7.85
C ALA A 742 1.74 7.99 -7.81
N SER A 743 2.27 6.99 -7.08
CA SER A 743 3.72 6.76 -6.93
C SER A 743 4.45 6.48 -8.23
N HIS A 744 3.82 5.79 -9.19
CA HIS A 744 4.40 5.50 -10.50
C HIS A 744 3.33 5.59 -11.58
N GLY A 745 3.42 6.62 -12.41
CA GLY A 745 2.46 6.85 -13.48
C GLY A 745 1.03 7.15 -13.01
N SER A 746 0.13 7.36 -13.97
CA SER A 746 -1.31 7.43 -13.74
C SER A 746 -1.94 6.04 -13.77
N GLY A 747 -1.78 5.24 -12.70
CA GLY A 747 -2.44 3.93 -12.58
C GLY A 747 -3.95 4.02 -12.28
N SER A 748 -4.64 2.87 -12.24
CA SER A 748 -6.10 2.80 -12.04
C SER A 748 -6.66 3.65 -10.88
N ARG A 749 -5.96 3.75 -9.74
CA ARG A 749 -6.38 4.54 -8.57
C ARG A 749 -6.57 6.02 -8.86
N VAL A 750 -5.72 6.60 -9.71
CA VAL A 750 -5.88 8.00 -10.17
C VAL A 750 -7.18 8.12 -10.95
N PHE A 751 -7.42 7.19 -11.87
CA PHE A 751 -8.65 7.16 -12.67
C PHE A 751 -9.89 6.83 -11.85
N MET A 752 -9.80 6.04 -10.77
CA MET A 752 -10.93 5.80 -9.88
C MET A 752 -11.45 7.10 -9.27
N PHE A 753 -10.55 7.95 -8.76
CA PHE A 753 -10.94 9.25 -8.22
C PHE A 753 -11.38 10.20 -9.33
N THR A 754 -10.63 10.30 -10.44
CA THR A 754 -11.01 11.18 -11.56
C THR A 754 -12.38 10.82 -12.12
N TYR A 755 -12.67 9.54 -12.35
CA TYR A 755 -13.97 9.10 -12.85
C TYR A 755 -15.07 9.38 -11.84
N PHE A 756 -14.88 9.05 -10.56
CA PHE A 756 -15.85 9.40 -9.52
C PHE A 756 -16.19 10.90 -9.53
N ALA A 757 -15.17 11.75 -9.50
CA ALA A 757 -15.33 13.20 -9.45
C ALA A 757 -15.99 13.75 -10.73
N CYS A 758 -15.48 13.38 -11.91
CA CYS A 758 -16.02 13.83 -13.19
C CYS A 758 -17.44 13.34 -13.45
N ILE A 759 -17.77 12.08 -13.15
CA ILE A 759 -19.13 11.54 -13.31
C ILE A 759 -20.10 12.32 -12.43
N PHE A 760 -19.78 12.47 -11.14
CA PHE A 760 -20.65 13.18 -10.21
C PHE A 760 -20.85 14.65 -10.62
N GLU A 761 -19.77 15.35 -10.94
CA GLU A 761 -19.81 16.78 -11.31
C GLU A 761 -20.54 17.02 -12.63
N ALA A 762 -20.28 16.20 -13.66
CA ALA A 762 -20.94 16.33 -14.97
C ALA A 762 -22.44 16.05 -14.88
N MET A 763 -22.84 14.96 -14.22
CA MET A 763 -24.26 14.61 -14.08
C MET A 763 -25.02 15.56 -13.15
N LYS A 764 -24.36 16.15 -12.15
CA LYS A 764 -24.94 17.19 -11.30
C LYS A 764 -25.13 18.50 -12.05
N GLY A 765 -24.19 18.87 -12.92
CA GLY A 765 -24.19 20.15 -13.64
C GLY A 765 -24.99 20.17 -14.94
N ASN A 766 -25.21 19.01 -15.57
CA ASN A 766 -25.86 18.91 -16.88
C ASN A 766 -26.95 17.81 -16.87
N ASP A 767 -28.21 18.21 -17.03
CA ASP A 767 -29.38 17.34 -16.99
C ASP A 767 -29.60 16.52 -18.27
N THR A 768 -28.71 16.65 -19.26
CA THR A 768 -28.69 15.83 -20.48
C THR A 768 -27.75 14.62 -20.37
N VAL A 769 -26.81 14.63 -19.42
CA VAL A 769 -25.79 13.58 -19.26
C VAL A 769 -26.32 12.49 -18.32
N ASP A 770 -26.62 11.31 -18.86
CA ASP A 770 -27.21 10.17 -18.15
C ASP A 770 -26.38 8.87 -18.19
N ASP A 771 -25.31 8.80 -19.01
CA ASP A 771 -24.42 7.64 -19.10
C ASP A 771 -23.02 7.98 -18.56
N PRO A 772 -22.64 7.46 -17.37
CA PRO A 772 -21.29 7.62 -16.82
C PRO A 772 -20.17 7.15 -17.76
N LEU A 773 -20.45 6.19 -18.64
CA LEU A 773 -19.45 5.65 -19.56
C LEU A 773 -19.09 6.62 -20.69
N GLU A 774 -19.99 7.52 -21.09
CA GLU A 774 -19.67 8.60 -22.02
C GLU A 774 -18.75 9.64 -21.35
N ILE A 775 -18.91 9.90 -20.05
CA ILE A 775 -17.97 10.73 -19.28
C ILE A 775 -16.60 10.06 -19.16
N ILE A 776 -16.54 8.76 -18.88
CA ILE A 776 -15.28 8.01 -18.85
C ILE A 776 -14.60 8.05 -20.23
N LYS A 777 -15.37 7.87 -21.30
CA LYS A 777 -14.87 7.98 -22.68
C LYS A 777 -14.27 9.36 -22.93
N GLU A 778 -14.93 10.43 -22.49
CA GLU A 778 -14.39 11.79 -22.63
C GLU A 778 -13.12 12.01 -21.80
N VAL A 779 -13.04 11.51 -20.57
CA VAL A 779 -11.78 11.58 -19.81
C VAL A 779 -10.65 10.84 -20.55
N ARG A 780 -10.95 9.70 -21.21
CA ARG A 780 -9.99 8.93 -22.02
C ARG A 780 -9.57 9.65 -23.32
N THR A 781 -10.25 10.70 -23.80
CA THR A 781 -9.79 11.49 -24.96
C THR A 781 -8.63 12.43 -24.60
N HIS A 782 -8.52 12.76 -23.30
CA HIS A 782 -7.63 13.76 -22.76
C HIS A 782 -6.29 13.22 -22.27
N ARG A 783 -6.15 11.94 -21.95
CA ARG A 783 -4.86 11.37 -21.58
C ARG A 783 -4.81 9.89 -21.95
N TYR A 784 -3.62 9.41 -22.29
CA TYR A 784 -3.36 8.00 -22.46
C TYR A 784 -3.61 7.21 -21.16
N GLY A 785 -4.10 5.98 -21.27
CA GLY A 785 -4.47 5.15 -20.11
C GLY A 785 -5.97 5.17 -19.81
N GLY A 786 -6.34 5.11 -18.53
CA GLY A 786 -7.75 5.12 -18.10
C GLY A 786 -8.44 3.75 -18.11
N ASN A 787 -7.68 2.67 -18.27
CA ASN A 787 -8.25 1.35 -18.09
C ASN A 787 -8.30 1.02 -16.60
N ILE A 788 -9.44 0.54 -16.15
CA ILE A 788 -9.69 0.05 -14.80
C ILE A 788 -10.43 -1.29 -14.93
N SER A 789 -10.37 -2.13 -13.92
CA SER A 789 -11.14 -3.38 -13.86
C SER A 789 -12.64 -3.13 -13.72
N SER A 790 -13.45 -4.14 -14.05
CA SER A 790 -14.89 -4.12 -13.81
C SER A 790 -15.20 -3.89 -12.34
N MET A 791 -14.42 -4.48 -11.43
CA MET A 791 -14.64 -4.32 -9.98
C MET A 791 -14.29 -2.90 -9.48
N GLU A 792 -13.21 -2.31 -9.99
CA GLU A 792 -12.88 -0.89 -9.72
C GLU A 792 -14.00 0.02 -10.26
N PHE A 793 -14.60 -0.30 -11.41
CA PHE A 793 -15.73 0.46 -11.95
C PHE A 793 -17.02 0.27 -11.13
N ALA A 794 -17.32 -0.94 -10.69
CA ALA A 794 -18.45 -1.22 -9.79
C ALA A 794 -18.34 -0.42 -8.49
N TYR A 795 -17.14 -0.31 -7.92
CA TYR A 795 -16.86 0.54 -6.76
C TYR A 795 -17.17 2.03 -7.03
N ILE A 796 -16.73 2.56 -8.17
CA ILE A 796 -17.00 3.95 -8.57
C ILE A 796 -18.51 4.19 -8.71
N ILE A 797 -19.23 3.29 -9.39
CA ILE A 797 -20.68 3.39 -9.59
C ILE A 797 -21.41 3.31 -8.26
N LYS A 798 -21.01 2.39 -7.37
CA LYS A 798 -21.57 2.30 -6.02
C LYS A 798 -21.36 3.58 -5.22
N ALA A 799 -20.17 4.19 -5.31
CA ALA A 799 -19.87 5.45 -4.65
C ALA A 799 -20.69 6.61 -5.22
N VAL A 800 -20.81 6.72 -6.55
CA VAL A 800 -21.60 7.76 -7.23
C VAL A 800 -23.08 7.67 -6.83
N VAL A 801 -23.65 6.46 -6.87
CA VAL A 801 -25.05 6.23 -6.45
C VAL A 801 -25.25 6.62 -4.99
N SER A 802 -24.39 6.15 -4.10
CA SER A 802 -24.48 6.47 -2.67
C SER A 802 -24.39 7.97 -2.43
N TYR A 803 -23.53 8.67 -3.17
CA TYR A 803 -23.41 10.11 -3.02
C TYR A 803 -24.59 10.89 -3.61
N PHE A 804 -25.24 10.40 -4.68
CA PHE A 804 -26.51 10.97 -5.15
C PHE A 804 -27.63 10.84 -4.11
N TYR A 805 -27.67 9.74 -3.36
CA TYR A 805 -28.60 9.58 -2.22
C TYR A 805 -28.26 10.55 -1.08
N ASP A 806 -26.98 10.64 -0.68
CA ASP A 806 -26.52 11.59 0.35
C ASP A 806 -26.88 13.05 -0.01
N CYS A 807 -26.72 13.42 -1.28
CA CYS A 807 -27.06 14.75 -1.80
C CYS A 807 -28.57 14.96 -2.02
N LYS A 808 -29.41 13.95 -1.74
CA LYS A 808 -30.87 13.96 -1.99
C LYS A 808 -31.23 14.23 -3.46
N MET A 809 -30.38 13.79 -4.38
CA MET A 809 -30.58 13.86 -5.84
C MET A 809 -31.30 12.61 -6.35
N LEU A 810 -31.19 11.49 -5.62
CA LEU A 810 -32.02 10.29 -5.76
C LEU A 810 -32.89 10.09 -4.51
N VAL A 811 -34.06 9.49 -4.70
CA VAL A 811 -34.95 9.03 -3.63
C VAL A 811 -35.51 7.69 -4.03
N ASP A 812 -35.31 6.69 -3.18
CA ASP A 812 -35.79 5.34 -3.43
C ASP A 812 -37.24 5.22 -2.97
N VAL A 813 -38.14 5.01 -3.93
CA VAL A 813 -39.57 4.73 -3.69
C VAL A 813 -39.93 3.32 -4.15
N THR A 814 -39.06 2.66 -4.93
CA THR A 814 -39.30 1.34 -5.52
C THR A 814 -38.47 0.23 -4.90
N ASN A 815 -37.75 0.52 -3.79
CA ASN A 815 -36.91 -0.43 -3.07
C ASN A 815 -35.76 -0.99 -3.93
N HIS A 816 -35.29 -0.22 -4.92
CA HIS A 816 -34.20 -0.64 -5.80
C HIS A 816 -32.83 -0.44 -5.14
N GLN A 817 -32.70 0.52 -4.22
CA GLN A 817 -31.43 0.85 -3.57
C GLN A 817 -30.90 -0.31 -2.72
N PRO A 818 -31.70 -0.95 -1.84
CA PRO A 818 -31.22 -2.10 -1.07
C PRO A 818 -30.83 -3.28 -1.95
N ALA A 819 -31.55 -3.53 -3.05
CA ALA A 819 -31.21 -4.58 -4.01
C ALA A 819 -29.85 -4.31 -4.68
N PHE A 820 -29.63 -3.09 -5.18
CA PHE A 820 -28.35 -2.67 -5.76
C PHE A 820 -27.19 -2.75 -4.74
N TYR A 821 -27.42 -2.34 -3.49
CA TYR A 821 -26.39 -2.46 -2.44
C TYR A 821 -26.08 -3.92 -2.12
N LYS A 822 -27.10 -4.78 -2.08
CA LYS A 822 -26.92 -6.22 -1.92
C LYS A 822 -26.11 -6.83 -3.07
N GLU A 823 -26.40 -6.46 -4.33
CA GLU A 823 -25.61 -6.91 -5.47
C GLU A 823 -24.12 -6.51 -5.36
N TYR A 824 -23.85 -5.29 -4.91
CA TYR A 824 -22.48 -4.84 -4.66
C TYR A 824 -21.83 -5.58 -3.49
N GLU A 825 -22.55 -5.78 -2.38
CA GLU A 825 -22.07 -6.55 -1.24
C GLU A 825 -21.76 -8.00 -1.62
N ASP A 826 -22.59 -8.63 -2.46
CA ASP A 826 -22.36 -9.97 -2.99
C ASP A 826 -21.09 -10.02 -3.86
N LEU A 827 -20.81 -8.98 -4.66
CA LEU A 827 -19.55 -8.86 -5.41
C LEU A 827 -18.34 -8.75 -4.48
N MET A 828 -18.41 -7.91 -3.45
CA MET A 828 -17.32 -7.77 -2.48
C MET A 828 -17.15 -9.05 -1.65
N PHE A 829 -18.23 -9.75 -1.31
CA PHE A 829 -18.18 -11.03 -0.62
C PHE A 829 -17.49 -12.12 -1.45
N LYS A 830 -17.69 -12.15 -2.78
CA LYS A 830 -16.94 -13.04 -3.68
C LYS A 830 -15.43 -12.74 -3.62
N ILE A 831 -15.04 -11.47 -3.58
CA ILE A 831 -13.63 -11.03 -3.46
C ILE A 831 -13.06 -11.47 -2.10
N ASP A 832 -13.77 -11.21 -1.00
CA ASP A 832 -13.35 -11.56 0.35
C ASP A 832 -13.25 -13.08 0.54
N GLY A 833 -14.19 -13.83 -0.03
CA GLY A 833 -14.18 -15.29 -0.04
C GLY A 833 -12.92 -15.85 -0.72
N ARG A 834 -12.42 -15.22 -1.79
CA ARG A 834 -11.15 -15.57 -2.43
C ARG A 834 -9.96 -15.19 -1.56
N GLU A 835 -9.98 -14.00 -0.94
CA GLU A 835 -8.92 -13.54 -0.03
C GLU A 835 -8.71 -14.47 1.16
N SER A 836 -9.79 -15.01 1.73
CA SER A 836 -9.73 -15.98 2.84
C SER A 836 -8.98 -17.29 2.49
N LYS A 837 -8.91 -17.62 1.20
CA LYS A 837 -8.22 -18.82 0.67
C LYS A 837 -6.76 -18.55 0.29
N MET A 838 -6.29 -17.29 0.35
CA MET A 838 -4.94 -16.92 -0.05
C MET A 838 -3.89 -17.42 0.96
N ILE A 839 -2.86 -18.08 0.44
CA ILE A 839 -1.69 -18.48 1.25
C ILE A 839 -0.88 -17.24 1.64
N VAL A 840 -0.49 -17.17 2.92
CA VAL A 840 0.24 -16.02 3.49
C VAL A 840 1.53 -15.69 2.73
N ASP A 841 2.31 -16.70 2.34
CA ASP A 841 3.62 -16.53 1.71
C ASP A 841 3.60 -15.77 0.38
N ILE A 842 2.48 -15.82 -0.35
CA ILE A 842 2.34 -15.16 -1.66
C ILE A 842 1.10 -14.27 -1.72
N ARG A 843 0.57 -13.87 -0.55
CA ARG A 843 -0.69 -13.12 -0.44
C ARG A 843 -0.71 -11.88 -1.32
N ASN A 844 0.36 -11.08 -1.34
CA ASN A 844 0.42 -9.85 -2.14
C ASN A 844 0.34 -10.11 -3.65
N PHE A 845 0.89 -11.23 -4.13
CA PHE A 845 0.73 -11.65 -5.52
C PHE A 845 -0.70 -12.13 -5.78
N LEU A 846 -1.29 -12.89 -4.86
CA LEU A 846 -2.67 -13.36 -5.01
C LEU A 846 -3.68 -12.20 -4.97
N THR A 847 -3.44 -11.14 -4.19
CA THR A 847 -4.23 -9.90 -4.23
C THR A 847 -4.21 -9.28 -5.64
N PHE A 848 -3.04 -9.21 -6.28
CA PHE A 848 -2.92 -8.79 -7.68
C PHE A 848 -3.75 -9.70 -8.59
N VAL A 849 -3.60 -11.03 -8.49
CA VAL A 849 -4.36 -12.01 -9.29
C VAL A 849 -5.88 -11.86 -9.11
N ASN A 850 -6.35 -11.54 -7.91
CA ASN A 850 -7.77 -11.42 -7.58
C ASN A 850 -8.49 -10.28 -8.33
N ILE A 851 -7.75 -9.27 -8.82
CA ILE A 851 -8.29 -8.07 -9.49
C ILE A 851 -7.93 -8.02 -10.99
N ILE A 852 -7.08 -8.93 -11.49
CA ILE A 852 -6.75 -8.95 -12.93
C ILE A 852 -7.95 -9.37 -13.78
N ASP A 853 -8.36 -8.48 -14.67
CA ASP A 853 -9.29 -8.72 -15.78
C ASP A 853 -8.76 -8.07 -17.08
N ASP A 854 -9.58 -8.03 -18.13
CA ASP A 854 -9.23 -7.42 -19.42
C ASP A 854 -8.81 -5.95 -19.29
N GLY A 855 -9.56 -5.14 -18.53
CA GLY A 855 -9.22 -3.73 -18.30
C GLY A 855 -7.92 -3.56 -17.54
N LYS A 856 -7.71 -4.35 -16.49
CA LYS A 856 -6.49 -4.28 -15.68
C LYS A 856 -5.26 -4.73 -16.46
N LEU A 857 -5.38 -5.77 -17.29
CA LEU A 857 -4.27 -6.20 -18.15
C LEU A 857 -3.94 -5.14 -19.20
N LYS A 858 -4.95 -4.51 -19.82
CA LYS A 858 -4.73 -3.38 -20.74
C LYS A 858 -4.07 -2.18 -20.05
N ASP A 859 -4.46 -1.86 -18.81
CA ASP A 859 -3.80 -0.83 -17.98
C ASP A 859 -2.30 -1.14 -17.81
N LEU A 860 -1.96 -2.39 -17.44
CA LEU A 860 -0.57 -2.83 -17.31
C LEU A 860 0.21 -2.75 -18.63
N CYS A 861 -0.40 -3.17 -19.76
CA CYS A 861 0.21 -3.05 -21.08
C CYS A 861 0.48 -1.60 -21.46
N HIS A 862 -0.43 -0.67 -21.14
CA HIS A 862 -0.21 0.76 -21.39
C HIS A 862 0.89 1.35 -20.48
N GLN A 863 0.95 0.94 -19.22
CA GLN A 863 2.02 1.37 -18.31
C GLN A 863 3.38 0.83 -18.75
N PHE A 864 3.43 -0.40 -19.29
CA PHE A 864 4.65 -1.01 -19.85
C PHE A 864 5.30 -0.14 -20.94
N GLU A 865 4.52 0.52 -21.80
CA GLU A 865 5.06 1.35 -22.89
C GLU A 865 5.78 2.62 -22.40
N ASN A 866 5.36 3.15 -21.24
CA ASN A 866 5.81 4.46 -20.76
C ASN A 866 6.79 4.36 -19.58
N VAL A 867 6.79 3.24 -18.86
CA VAL A 867 7.62 3.08 -17.65
C VAL A 867 9.11 3.16 -17.96
N GLN A 868 9.80 4.11 -17.30
CA GLN A 868 11.22 4.40 -17.49
C GLN A 868 11.61 4.67 -18.95
N LYS A 869 10.73 5.33 -19.71
CA LYS A 869 11.06 5.89 -21.03
C LYS A 869 11.92 7.14 -20.82
N ILE A 870 13.17 7.09 -21.26
CA ILE A 870 14.17 8.15 -21.10
C ILE A 870 14.25 8.96 -22.40
N SER A 871 14.42 10.28 -22.30
CA SER A 871 14.60 11.16 -23.46
C SER A 871 15.91 10.83 -24.20
N GLU A 872 16.02 11.22 -25.47
CA GLU A 872 17.27 10.99 -26.21
C GLU A 872 18.45 11.80 -25.62
N GLY A 873 18.17 13.02 -25.15
CA GLY A 873 19.16 13.87 -24.48
C GLY A 873 19.70 13.22 -23.20
N ASP A 874 18.82 12.72 -22.34
CA ASP A 874 19.19 12.03 -21.12
C ASP A 874 19.92 10.71 -21.39
N LEU A 875 19.50 9.96 -22.41
CA LEU A 875 20.21 8.75 -22.82
C LEU A 875 21.65 9.07 -23.22
N ARG A 876 21.87 10.16 -23.98
CA ARG A 876 23.22 10.62 -24.34
C ARG A 876 24.03 11.05 -23.12
N LEU A 877 23.39 11.62 -22.11
CA LEU A 877 24.04 12.03 -20.86
C LEU A 877 24.37 10.83 -19.94
N GLN A 878 23.49 9.83 -19.87
CA GLN A 878 23.62 8.67 -18.98
C GLN A 878 24.42 7.51 -19.59
N CYS A 879 24.62 7.51 -20.91
CA CYS A 879 25.32 6.46 -21.68
C CYS A 879 26.49 7.04 -22.50
N LYS A 880 27.26 7.98 -21.92
CA LYS A 880 28.32 8.72 -22.63
C LYS A 880 29.34 7.76 -23.25
N ARG A 881 29.82 6.76 -22.51
CA ARG A 881 30.83 5.81 -23.03
C ARG A 881 30.31 5.04 -24.22
N PHE A 882 29.06 4.58 -24.15
CA PHE A 882 28.41 3.87 -25.25
C PHE A 882 28.36 4.72 -26.52
N TYR A 883 27.89 5.97 -26.42
CA TYR A 883 27.80 6.86 -27.58
C TYR A 883 29.19 7.27 -28.12
N THR A 884 30.17 7.52 -27.24
CA THR A 884 31.56 7.77 -27.67
C THR A 884 32.12 6.58 -28.45
N ILE A 885 31.94 5.36 -27.98
CA ILE A 885 32.43 4.15 -28.65
C ILE A 885 31.66 3.90 -29.96
N SER A 886 30.35 4.14 -29.98
CA SER A 886 29.52 3.98 -31.18
C SER A 886 29.94 4.92 -32.33
N ASN A 887 30.53 6.08 -32.00
CA ASN A 887 31.07 7.04 -32.96
C ASN A 887 32.48 6.67 -33.47
N ILE A 888 33.19 5.76 -32.80
CA ILE A 888 34.51 5.28 -33.21
C ILE A 888 34.33 3.93 -33.93
N GLU A 889 34.30 3.94 -35.27
CA GLU A 889 33.93 2.78 -36.07
C GLU A 889 34.67 1.48 -35.70
N ALA A 890 36.00 1.55 -35.56
CA ALA A 890 36.83 0.39 -35.19
C ALA A 890 36.51 -0.17 -33.80
N MET A 891 36.23 0.69 -32.81
CA MET A 891 35.83 0.23 -31.47
C MET A 891 34.38 -0.27 -31.46
N SER A 892 33.47 0.44 -32.14
CA SER A 892 32.08 0.05 -32.27
C SER A 892 31.95 -1.36 -32.85
N LYS A 893 32.66 -1.68 -33.93
CA LYS A 893 32.62 -3.01 -34.58
C LYS A 893 33.04 -4.15 -33.64
N ASN A 894 33.93 -3.86 -32.69
CA ASN A 894 34.46 -4.85 -31.76
C ASN A 894 33.70 -4.92 -30.43
N LYS A 895 33.00 -3.86 -30.01
CA LYS A 895 32.38 -3.75 -28.67
C LYS A 895 30.86 -3.60 -28.68
N ILE A 896 30.24 -3.17 -29.78
CA ILE A 896 28.80 -2.86 -29.84
C ILE A 896 28.16 -3.60 -31.01
N ARG A 897 27.21 -4.50 -30.71
CA ARG A 897 26.47 -5.21 -31.77
C ARG A 897 25.38 -4.35 -32.39
N TYR A 898 24.69 -3.55 -31.58
CA TYR A 898 23.54 -2.73 -31.99
C TYR A 898 23.69 -1.30 -31.47
N LYS A 899 23.79 -0.32 -32.37
CA LYS A 899 24.03 1.11 -32.04
C LYS A 899 22.81 1.81 -31.42
N ASP A 900 21.64 1.20 -31.50
CA ASP A 900 20.35 1.67 -31.00
C ASP A 900 19.95 1.06 -29.64
N VAL A 901 20.85 0.27 -29.04
CA VAL A 901 20.69 -0.32 -27.69
C VAL A 901 21.68 0.34 -26.73
N PRO A 902 21.30 1.40 -25.99
CA PRO A 902 22.19 2.10 -25.07
C PRO A 902 22.62 1.23 -23.88
N CYS A 903 23.75 1.59 -23.28
CA CYS A 903 24.29 0.96 -22.09
C CYS A 903 24.60 2.05 -21.06
N PHE A 904 23.93 2.01 -19.90
CA PHE A 904 24.11 3.04 -18.87
C PHE A 904 25.52 2.99 -18.28
N ASP A 905 26.12 4.15 -18.05
CA ASP A 905 27.43 4.25 -17.41
C ASP A 905 27.35 3.93 -15.90
N ALA A 906 26.27 4.35 -15.23
CA ALA A 906 26.10 4.22 -13.78
C ALA A 906 26.06 2.76 -13.28
N THR A 907 25.56 1.85 -14.10
CA THR A 907 25.46 0.41 -13.81
C THR A 907 26.34 -0.42 -14.75
N ALA A 908 27.23 0.22 -15.52
CA ALA A 908 28.10 -0.49 -16.45
C ALA A 908 29.08 -1.40 -15.71
N VAL A 909 29.27 -2.59 -16.26
CA VAL A 909 30.37 -3.48 -15.86
C VAL A 909 31.68 -2.92 -16.44
N ASN A 910 32.72 -2.88 -15.61
CA ASN A 910 34.05 -2.43 -16.02
C ASN A 910 35.03 -3.61 -16.13
N ILE A 911 35.89 -3.58 -17.16
CA ILE A 911 36.86 -4.64 -17.50
C ILE A 911 38.29 -4.08 -17.59
N LYS A 912 39.30 -4.96 -17.68
CA LYS A 912 40.73 -4.63 -17.92
C LYS A 912 41.36 -3.70 -16.87
N ASP A 913 40.89 -3.76 -15.62
CA ASP A 913 41.34 -2.89 -14.51
C ASP A 913 41.17 -1.39 -14.81
N LYS A 914 40.26 -1.06 -15.71
CA LYS A 914 39.97 0.32 -16.09
C LYS A 914 38.77 0.84 -15.31
N GLY A 915 38.88 2.09 -14.84
CA GLY A 915 37.82 2.77 -14.10
C GLY A 915 36.60 3.08 -14.98
N SER A 916 35.52 3.53 -14.33
CA SER A 916 34.24 3.85 -14.99
C SER A 916 34.31 4.99 -16.00
N SER A 917 35.36 5.82 -15.99
CA SER A 917 35.58 6.91 -16.96
C SER A 917 36.34 6.50 -18.22
N ASP A 918 37.01 5.34 -18.22
CA ASP A 918 37.85 4.91 -19.35
C ASP A 918 37.02 4.09 -20.36
N ILE A 919 37.00 4.56 -21.61
CA ILE A 919 36.29 3.90 -22.71
C ILE A 919 36.85 2.51 -23.05
N ASN A 920 38.13 2.23 -22.75
CA ASN A 920 38.73 0.92 -22.99
C ASN A 920 38.23 -0.14 -22.02
N GLY A 921 37.83 0.30 -20.81
CA GLY A 921 37.17 -0.50 -19.78
C GLY A 921 35.71 -0.83 -20.06
N PHE A 922 35.17 -0.42 -21.21
CA PHE A 922 33.76 -0.60 -21.53
C PHE A 922 33.49 -2.00 -22.08
N ILE A 923 32.47 -2.64 -21.54
CA ILE A 923 31.78 -3.79 -22.13
C ILE A 923 30.28 -3.47 -22.15
N HIS A 924 29.56 -3.92 -23.17
CA HIS A 924 28.12 -3.69 -23.31
C HIS A 924 27.32 -4.59 -22.35
N ALA A 925 27.43 -4.30 -21.06
CA ALA A 925 26.86 -5.08 -19.97
C ALA A 925 26.51 -4.15 -18.80
N ASN A 926 25.30 -4.33 -18.24
CA ASN A 926 24.90 -3.64 -17.03
C ASN A 926 24.62 -4.62 -15.90
N GLU A 927 24.99 -4.22 -14.70
CA GLU A 927 24.79 -4.99 -13.49
C GLU A 927 23.46 -4.59 -12.82
N PHE A 928 22.62 -5.59 -12.55
CA PHE A 928 21.38 -5.45 -11.81
C PHE A 928 21.54 -6.11 -10.44
N LYS A 929 21.62 -5.27 -9.41
CA LYS A 929 21.85 -5.65 -8.01
C LYS A 929 20.63 -5.34 -7.15
N TYR A 930 20.24 -6.27 -6.30
CA TYR A 930 19.17 -6.07 -5.32
C TYR A 930 19.30 -7.03 -4.14
N LYS A 931 18.69 -6.68 -3.00
CA LYS A 931 18.60 -7.57 -1.83
C LYS A 931 17.46 -8.56 -2.03
N CYS A 932 17.74 -9.82 -1.71
CA CYS A 932 16.79 -10.93 -1.68
C CYS A 932 17.01 -11.64 -0.34
N ASP A 933 16.10 -11.42 0.60
CA ASP A 933 16.27 -11.74 2.03
C ASP A 933 17.55 -11.10 2.61
N GLU A 934 18.40 -11.87 3.27
CA GLU A 934 19.70 -11.44 3.81
C GLU A 934 20.83 -11.42 2.77
N LYS A 935 20.56 -11.85 1.53
CA LYS A 935 21.59 -12.02 0.48
C LYS A 935 21.44 -10.98 -0.64
N GLU A 936 22.56 -10.53 -1.19
CA GLU A 936 22.57 -9.70 -2.40
C GLU A 936 22.55 -10.60 -3.65
N ARG A 937 21.63 -10.34 -4.58
CA ARG A 937 21.65 -10.97 -5.91
C ARG A 937 22.27 -10.01 -6.92
N LYS A 938 23.17 -10.52 -7.76
CA LYS A 938 23.76 -9.80 -8.89
C LYS A 938 23.49 -10.54 -10.19
N ILE A 939 22.78 -9.88 -11.10
CA ILE A 939 22.52 -10.36 -12.46
C ILE A 939 23.15 -9.36 -13.42
N ILE A 940 24.09 -9.81 -14.24
CA ILE A 940 24.66 -9.01 -15.32
C ILE A 940 23.86 -9.31 -16.59
N MET A 941 23.25 -8.27 -17.17
CA MET A 941 22.56 -8.33 -18.45
C MET A 941 23.46 -7.76 -19.53
N CYS A 942 23.82 -8.56 -20.53
CA CYS A 942 24.75 -8.14 -21.59
C CYS A 942 24.33 -8.61 -22.97
N GLN A 943 24.87 -7.98 -24.01
CA GLN A 943 24.76 -8.48 -25.38
C GLN A 943 25.55 -9.80 -25.55
N ALA A 944 25.23 -10.57 -26.57
CA ALA A 944 26.04 -11.72 -26.97
C ALA A 944 27.42 -11.25 -27.47
N PRO A 945 28.50 -11.97 -27.13
CA PRO A 945 29.86 -11.55 -27.48
C PRO A 945 30.05 -11.49 -29.00
N LEU A 946 30.71 -10.44 -29.45
CA LEU A 946 31.36 -10.33 -30.76
C LEU A 946 32.73 -11.02 -30.68
N GLU A 947 33.28 -11.44 -31.82
CA GLU A 947 34.65 -11.98 -31.91
C GLU A 947 35.67 -11.05 -31.24
N GLY A 948 35.62 -9.75 -31.56
CA GLY A 948 36.49 -8.73 -30.97
C GLY A 948 36.26 -8.44 -29.47
N SER A 949 35.11 -8.83 -28.91
CA SER A 949 34.78 -8.65 -27.48
C SER A 949 34.89 -9.92 -26.65
N MET A 950 35.29 -11.06 -27.25
CA MET A 950 35.30 -12.32 -26.51
C MET A 950 36.29 -12.30 -25.34
N GLY A 951 37.47 -11.68 -25.53
CA GLY A 951 38.42 -11.46 -24.43
C GLY A 951 37.88 -10.55 -23.33
N ASP A 952 37.05 -9.56 -23.69
CA ASP A 952 36.36 -8.66 -22.75
C ASP A 952 35.31 -9.43 -21.92
N MET A 953 34.57 -10.36 -22.55
CA MET A 953 33.63 -11.23 -21.85
C MET A 953 34.31 -12.20 -20.89
N LEU A 954 35.46 -12.76 -21.28
CA LEU A 954 36.26 -13.63 -20.38
C LEU A 954 36.83 -12.85 -19.19
N ASP A 955 37.29 -11.61 -19.40
CA ASP A 955 37.69 -10.73 -18.29
C ASP A 955 36.55 -10.50 -17.31
N MET A 956 35.35 -10.18 -17.82
CA MET A 956 34.15 -10.01 -16.99
C MET A 956 33.84 -11.28 -16.18
N ILE A 957 33.88 -12.47 -16.81
CA ILE A 957 33.61 -13.75 -16.15
C ILE A 957 34.57 -14.00 -14.99
N HIS A 958 35.86 -13.83 -15.24
CA HIS A 958 36.91 -14.04 -14.24
C HIS A 958 36.84 -12.99 -13.11
N ARG A 959 36.83 -11.70 -13.47
CA ARG A 959 36.89 -10.57 -12.54
C ARG A 959 35.68 -10.50 -11.61
N TYR A 960 34.47 -10.72 -12.14
CA TYR A 960 33.23 -10.68 -11.34
C TYR A 960 32.88 -12.05 -10.76
N LYS A 961 33.75 -13.07 -10.88
CA LYS A 961 33.53 -14.42 -10.33
C LYS A 961 32.15 -14.97 -10.72
N ILE A 962 31.83 -14.92 -12.02
CA ILE A 962 30.54 -15.35 -12.55
C ILE A 962 30.42 -16.86 -12.46
N GLY A 963 29.51 -17.40 -11.65
CA GLY A 963 29.34 -18.85 -11.50
C GLY A 963 28.36 -19.46 -12.50
N LEU A 964 27.43 -18.65 -13.03
CA LEU A 964 26.40 -19.10 -13.96
C LEU A 964 26.23 -18.14 -15.13
N ILE A 965 26.22 -18.68 -16.35
CA ILE A 965 25.88 -17.95 -17.58
C ILE A 965 24.62 -18.55 -18.19
N VAL A 966 23.64 -17.72 -18.55
CA VAL A 966 22.42 -18.15 -19.24
C VAL A 966 22.41 -17.56 -20.64
N VAL A 967 22.34 -18.43 -21.64
CA VAL A 967 22.36 -18.10 -23.06
C VAL A 967 20.98 -18.31 -23.65
N LEU A 968 20.39 -17.24 -24.20
CA LEU A 968 19.02 -17.23 -24.72
C LEU A 968 18.93 -17.08 -26.25
N VAL A 969 20.07 -17.09 -26.95
CA VAL A 969 20.10 -17.26 -28.42
C VAL A 969 19.95 -18.74 -28.75
N ASN A 970 19.14 -19.10 -29.73
CA ASN A 970 18.98 -20.51 -30.09
C ASN A 970 20.19 -21.04 -30.88
N LYS A 971 20.20 -22.35 -31.17
CA LYS A 971 21.32 -23.01 -31.85
C LYS A 971 21.55 -22.47 -33.27
N GLU A 972 20.49 -22.18 -34.01
CA GLU A 972 20.59 -21.64 -35.37
C GLU A 972 21.17 -20.22 -35.39
N GLU A 973 20.72 -19.36 -34.47
CA GLU A 973 21.22 -17.99 -34.31
C GLU A 973 22.70 -17.95 -33.95
N MET A 974 23.15 -18.87 -33.10
CA MET A 974 24.55 -19.00 -32.71
C MET A 974 25.41 -19.54 -33.86
N ASN A 975 24.94 -20.57 -34.57
CA ASN A 975 25.67 -21.15 -35.70
C ASN A 975 25.85 -20.18 -36.87
N LYS A 976 24.88 -19.28 -37.10
CA LYS A 976 24.99 -18.21 -38.11
C LYS A 976 26.01 -17.13 -37.75
N GLY A 977 26.42 -17.00 -36.48
CA GLY A 977 27.41 -16.01 -36.03
C GLY A 977 26.94 -14.55 -35.96
N SER A 978 25.90 -14.16 -36.73
CA SER A 978 25.43 -12.77 -36.84
C SER A 978 24.85 -12.21 -35.53
N LYS A 979 24.22 -13.06 -34.71
CA LYS A 979 23.60 -12.68 -33.44
C LYS A 979 24.42 -13.03 -32.21
N CYS A 980 25.29 -14.03 -32.32
CA CYS A 980 26.17 -14.45 -31.25
C CYS A 980 27.40 -15.07 -31.90
N PHE A 981 28.59 -14.62 -31.51
CA PHE A 981 29.82 -15.32 -31.89
C PHE A 981 29.75 -16.77 -31.36
N PRO A 982 30.07 -17.80 -32.15
CA PRO A 982 29.93 -19.20 -31.74
C PRO A 982 31.06 -19.64 -30.79
N TYR A 983 31.08 -19.08 -29.57
CA TYR A 983 32.09 -19.36 -28.55
C TYR A 983 31.84 -20.68 -27.79
N LEU A 984 30.64 -21.26 -27.89
CA LEU A 984 30.31 -22.57 -27.32
C LEU A 984 30.93 -23.69 -28.18
N ASN A 985 32.26 -23.75 -28.17
CA ASN A 985 33.00 -24.79 -28.86
C ASN A 985 33.13 -26.03 -27.95
N THR A 986 32.71 -27.19 -28.46
CA THR A 986 32.81 -28.49 -27.78
C THR A 986 33.86 -29.42 -28.40
N THR A 987 34.50 -29.01 -29.50
CA THR A 987 35.50 -29.82 -30.23
C THR A 987 36.93 -29.51 -29.78
N LYS A 988 37.24 -28.24 -29.51
CA LYS A 988 38.54 -27.83 -28.95
C LYS A 988 38.44 -27.81 -27.44
N LYS A 989 39.36 -28.51 -26.77
CA LYS A 989 39.44 -28.52 -25.30
C LYS A 989 39.79 -27.14 -24.72
N GLU A 990 40.58 -26.35 -25.44
CA GLU A 990 41.06 -25.03 -25.01
C GLU A 990 41.13 -24.07 -26.20
N ILE A 991 40.67 -22.82 -25.99
CA ILE A 991 40.72 -21.75 -26.99
C ILE A 991 41.13 -20.44 -26.31
N SER A 992 42.05 -19.71 -26.92
CA SER A 992 42.60 -18.46 -26.40
C SER A 992 41.86 -17.24 -26.96
N PHE A 993 41.45 -16.31 -26.08
CA PHE A 993 40.88 -15.02 -26.45
C PHE A 993 41.51 -13.90 -25.60
N GLY A 994 42.25 -13.00 -26.24
CA GLY A 994 42.94 -11.93 -25.51
C GLY A 994 43.86 -12.51 -24.43
N ALA A 995 43.75 -12.03 -23.19
CA ALA A 995 44.56 -12.48 -22.05
C ALA A 995 44.11 -13.81 -21.41
N TYR A 996 43.01 -14.41 -21.89
CA TYR A 996 42.35 -15.53 -21.23
C TYR A 996 42.23 -16.76 -22.14
N ASN A 997 42.18 -17.95 -21.53
CA ASN A 997 41.85 -19.20 -22.20
C ASN A 997 40.50 -19.72 -21.69
N LEU A 998 39.64 -20.17 -22.61
CA LEU A 998 38.37 -20.82 -22.31
C LEU A 998 38.54 -22.34 -22.49
N LEU A 999 38.25 -23.10 -21.43
CA LEU A 999 38.40 -24.55 -21.39
C LEU A 999 37.04 -25.23 -21.26
N TYR A 1000 36.74 -26.13 -22.17
CA TYR A 1000 35.53 -26.94 -22.15
C TYR A 1000 35.73 -28.17 -21.24
N GLN A 1001 34.83 -28.38 -20.26
CA GLN A 1001 34.91 -29.46 -19.28
C GLN A 1001 33.82 -30.54 -19.45
N GLY A 1002 32.87 -30.37 -20.37
CA GLY A 1002 31.77 -31.31 -20.56
C GLY A 1002 30.43 -30.60 -20.67
N HIS A 1003 29.40 -31.32 -21.12
CA HIS A 1003 28.03 -30.87 -21.08
C HIS A 1003 27.06 -32.02 -20.89
N GLU A 1004 25.87 -31.70 -20.41
CA GLU A 1004 24.75 -32.60 -20.28
C GLU A 1004 23.48 -31.92 -20.81
N VAL A 1005 22.55 -32.71 -21.34
CA VAL A 1005 21.24 -32.20 -21.74
C VAL A 1005 20.34 -32.23 -20.51
N GLY A 1006 19.66 -31.12 -20.21
CA GLY A 1006 18.77 -31.03 -19.05
C GLY A 1006 17.62 -32.04 -19.11
N LYS A 1007 17.05 -32.41 -17.96
CA LYS A 1007 16.07 -33.50 -17.78
C LYS A 1007 14.89 -33.55 -18.78
N ASN A 1008 14.49 -32.40 -19.33
CA ASN A 1008 13.38 -32.27 -20.28
C ASN A 1008 13.82 -31.74 -21.66
N ASN A 1009 15.12 -31.75 -21.98
CA ASN A 1009 15.70 -31.18 -23.20
C ASN A 1009 15.42 -29.68 -23.44
N PHE A 1010 14.97 -28.94 -22.42
CA PHE A 1010 14.70 -27.50 -22.53
C PHE A 1010 15.97 -26.65 -22.71
N PHE A 1011 17.08 -27.11 -22.13
CA PHE A 1011 18.37 -26.45 -22.17
C PHE A 1011 19.50 -27.47 -22.11
N THR A 1012 20.68 -27.07 -22.59
CA THR A 1012 21.93 -27.81 -22.43
C THR A 1012 22.79 -27.13 -21.35
N GLU A 1013 23.31 -27.90 -20.41
CA GLU A 1013 24.19 -27.42 -19.34
C GLU A 1013 25.64 -27.75 -19.68
N TYR A 1014 26.50 -26.74 -19.82
CA TYR A 1014 27.92 -26.88 -20.08
C TYR A 1014 28.73 -26.50 -18.84
N ASN A 1015 29.85 -27.18 -18.63
CA ASN A 1015 30.85 -26.81 -17.64
C ASN A 1015 32.05 -26.23 -18.39
N TYR A 1016 32.47 -25.02 -18.00
CA TYR A 1016 33.60 -24.30 -18.58
C TYR A 1016 34.51 -23.77 -17.48
N SER A 1017 35.78 -23.53 -17.83
CA SER A 1017 36.72 -22.78 -17.01
C SER A 1017 37.31 -21.63 -17.81
N VAL A 1018 37.54 -20.49 -17.17
CA VAL A 1018 38.36 -19.42 -17.71
C VAL A 1018 39.68 -19.35 -16.96
N ILE A 1019 40.79 -19.27 -17.70
CA ILE A 1019 42.15 -19.16 -17.14
C ILE A 1019 42.73 -17.83 -17.55
N ASP A 1020 43.12 -17.02 -16.56
CA ASP A 1020 43.97 -15.85 -16.80
C ASP A 1020 45.39 -16.32 -17.11
N ARG A 1021 45.92 -15.98 -18.29
CA ARG A 1021 47.27 -16.42 -18.70
C ARG A 1021 48.38 -15.76 -17.89
N ALA A 1022 48.13 -14.58 -17.31
CA ALA A 1022 49.11 -13.86 -16.51
C ALA A 1022 49.17 -14.43 -15.08
N SER A 1023 48.04 -14.46 -14.37
CA SER A 1023 48.00 -14.95 -12.98
C SER A 1023 47.90 -16.47 -12.84
N ARG A 1024 47.56 -17.18 -13.93
CA ARG A 1024 47.23 -18.62 -13.95
C ARG A 1024 46.05 -19.02 -13.07
N LEU A 1025 45.28 -18.05 -12.56
CA LEU A 1025 44.07 -18.30 -11.80
C LEU A 1025 42.99 -18.88 -12.70
N ILE A 1026 42.32 -19.91 -12.19
CA ILE A 1026 41.26 -20.64 -12.88
C ILE A 1026 39.94 -20.31 -12.19
N HIS A 1027 38.94 -19.90 -12.96
CA HIS A 1027 37.58 -19.70 -12.47
C HIS A 1027 36.62 -20.61 -13.24
N ASN A 1028 35.92 -21.48 -12.51
CA ASN A 1028 34.97 -22.45 -13.06
C ASN A 1028 33.56 -21.85 -13.07
N PHE A 1029 32.80 -22.15 -14.11
CA PHE A 1029 31.41 -21.70 -14.22
C PHE A 1029 30.55 -22.68 -15.03
N LYS A 1030 29.26 -22.65 -14.76
CA LYS A 1030 28.24 -23.38 -15.52
C LYS A 1030 27.59 -22.46 -16.55
N LEU A 1031 27.19 -23.03 -17.67
CA LEU A 1031 26.47 -22.33 -18.72
C LEU A 1031 25.21 -23.09 -19.11
N LEU A 1032 24.05 -22.44 -18.99
CA LEU A 1032 22.76 -22.97 -19.43
C LEU A 1032 22.40 -22.35 -20.78
N HIS A 1033 22.35 -23.17 -21.82
CA HIS A 1033 21.94 -22.77 -23.16
C HIS A 1033 20.49 -23.17 -23.41
N TYR A 1034 19.60 -22.18 -23.39
CA TYR A 1034 18.18 -22.38 -23.65
C TYR A 1034 17.89 -22.34 -25.15
N LEU A 1035 17.34 -23.42 -25.69
CA LEU A 1035 17.22 -23.64 -27.13
C LEU A 1035 15.85 -23.23 -27.69
N ASN A 1036 14.82 -23.19 -26.85
CA ASN A 1036 13.41 -23.09 -27.25
C ASN A 1036 12.88 -21.64 -27.26
N TRP A 1037 13.76 -20.63 -27.41
CA TRP A 1037 13.33 -19.24 -27.63
C TRP A 1037 13.50 -18.88 -29.10
N PRO A 1038 12.42 -18.82 -29.89
CA PRO A 1038 12.52 -18.42 -31.29
C PRO A 1038 12.82 -16.92 -31.41
N ASP A 1039 13.21 -16.52 -32.62
CA ASP A 1039 13.49 -15.12 -32.89
C ASP A 1039 12.23 -14.25 -32.92
N ASN A 1040 12.35 -13.00 -32.45
CA ASN A 1040 11.31 -11.97 -32.48
C ASN A 1040 9.95 -12.40 -31.88
N THR A 1041 9.96 -13.37 -30.96
CA THR A 1041 8.76 -13.98 -30.39
C THR A 1041 8.98 -14.42 -28.94
N ILE A 1042 7.97 -15.04 -28.34
CA ILE A 1042 8.02 -15.69 -27.03
C ILE A 1042 8.20 -17.21 -27.22
N PRO A 1043 8.76 -17.94 -26.22
CA PRO A 1043 8.78 -19.40 -26.24
C PRO A 1043 7.38 -19.99 -26.41
N THR A 1044 7.27 -21.03 -27.23
CA THR A 1044 6.00 -21.74 -27.47
C THR A 1044 5.48 -22.44 -26.22
N GLU A 1045 6.40 -22.99 -25.41
CA GLU A 1045 6.07 -23.75 -24.21
C GLU A 1045 6.52 -23.02 -22.94
N LYS A 1046 5.56 -22.53 -22.15
CA LYS A 1046 5.81 -21.87 -20.85
C LYS A 1046 6.63 -22.74 -19.88
N GLN A 1047 6.35 -24.05 -19.89
CA GLN A 1047 7.01 -25.02 -19.02
C GLN A 1047 8.52 -25.11 -19.24
N SER A 1048 8.96 -24.87 -20.47
CA SER A 1048 10.38 -24.94 -20.82
C SER A 1048 11.19 -23.80 -20.18
N LEU A 1049 10.68 -22.56 -20.24
CA LEU A 1049 11.31 -21.43 -19.55
C LEU A 1049 11.16 -21.53 -18.02
N LEU A 1050 10.04 -22.05 -17.52
CA LEU A 1050 9.87 -22.29 -16.08
C LEU A 1050 10.87 -23.34 -15.56
N GLY A 1051 11.15 -24.38 -16.35
CA GLY A 1051 12.21 -25.36 -16.07
C GLY A 1051 13.60 -24.73 -16.01
N LEU A 1052 13.91 -23.82 -16.95
CA LEU A 1052 15.16 -23.04 -16.93
C LEU A 1052 15.27 -22.19 -15.65
N TYR A 1053 14.21 -21.46 -15.29
CA TYR A 1053 14.17 -20.68 -14.04
C TYR A 1053 14.42 -21.57 -12.82
N LYS A 1054 13.74 -22.72 -12.70
CA LYS A 1054 13.96 -23.65 -11.58
C LYS A 1054 15.41 -24.10 -11.50
N ARG A 1055 16.03 -24.43 -12.64
CA ARG A 1055 17.44 -24.82 -12.70
C ARG A 1055 18.39 -23.70 -12.28
N ILE A 1056 18.12 -22.45 -12.70
CA ILE A 1056 18.89 -21.28 -12.29
C ILE A 1056 18.86 -21.11 -10.77
N ILE A 1057 17.70 -21.33 -10.14
CA ILE A 1057 17.55 -21.24 -8.69
C ILE A 1057 18.24 -22.41 -7.97
N GLU A 1058 18.20 -23.63 -8.52
CA GLU A 1058 18.90 -24.80 -7.96
C GLU A 1058 20.43 -24.63 -7.99
N LEU A 1059 20.98 -24.09 -9.09
CA LEU A 1059 22.43 -23.90 -9.25
C LEU A 1059 23.00 -22.73 -8.43
N ARG A 1060 22.18 -22.05 -7.63
CA ARG A 1060 22.57 -20.84 -6.92
C ARG A 1060 23.53 -21.13 -5.75
N ASP A 1061 24.76 -20.67 -5.85
CA ASP A 1061 25.80 -20.73 -4.82
C ASP A 1061 26.41 -19.36 -4.47
N ASN A 1062 25.60 -18.34 -4.16
CA ASN A 1062 26.07 -16.95 -3.92
C ASN A 1062 26.94 -16.33 -5.04
N THR A 1063 27.14 -17.00 -6.18
CA THR A 1063 27.86 -16.47 -7.33
C THR A 1063 26.99 -15.57 -8.19
N ASN A 1064 27.66 -14.78 -9.03
CA ASN A 1064 27.01 -13.82 -9.93
C ASN A 1064 26.51 -14.52 -11.19
N ILE A 1065 25.36 -14.07 -11.71
CA ILE A 1065 24.72 -14.64 -12.89
C ILE A 1065 24.92 -13.68 -14.07
N VAL A 1066 25.35 -14.18 -15.22
CA VAL A 1066 25.28 -13.46 -16.51
C VAL A 1066 24.11 -14.00 -17.30
N ILE A 1067 23.28 -13.13 -17.87
CA ILE A 1067 22.23 -13.49 -18.82
C ILE A 1067 22.49 -12.72 -20.11
N HIS A 1068 22.52 -13.41 -21.25
CA HIS A 1068 22.61 -12.77 -22.54
C HIS A 1068 21.73 -13.41 -23.62
N CYS A 1069 21.36 -12.57 -24.58
CA CYS A 1069 20.72 -12.91 -25.84
C CYS A 1069 21.45 -12.12 -26.93
N SER A 1070 20.88 -11.93 -28.14
CA SER A 1070 21.56 -11.15 -29.18
C SER A 1070 21.94 -9.73 -28.72
N ASN A 1071 20.95 -8.96 -28.24
CA ASN A 1071 21.09 -7.56 -27.84
C ASN A 1071 21.20 -7.33 -26.32
N GLY A 1072 20.94 -8.35 -25.50
CA GLY A 1072 20.99 -8.25 -24.05
C GLY A 1072 19.87 -7.43 -23.39
N VAL A 1073 18.74 -7.23 -24.06
CA VAL A 1073 17.62 -6.43 -23.53
C VAL A 1073 16.27 -7.12 -23.60
N GLY A 1074 15.89 -7.75 -24.73
CA GLY A 1074 14.58 -8.39 -24.91
C GLY A 1074 14.42 -9.65 -24.07
N ARG A 1075 14.93 -10.79 -24.58
CA ARG A 1075 14.88 -12.09 -23.88
C ARG A 1075 15.62 -12.06 -22.54
N THR A 1076 16.78 -11.40 -22.53
CA THR A 1076 17.62 -11.20 -21.34
C THR A 1076 16.87 -10.44 -20.25
N GLY A 1077 16.28 -9.29 -20.59
CA GLY A 1077 15.50 -8.50 -19.65
C GLY A 1077 14.26 -9.24 -19.18
N THR A 1078 13.62 -10.03 -20.05
CA THR A 1078 12.43 -10.84 -19.71
C THR A 1078 12.76 -11.91 -18.67
N LEU A 1079 13.86 -12.66 -18.83
CA LEU A 1079 14.26 -13.64 -17.82
C LEU A 1079 14.69 -12.99 -16.50
N ALA A 1080 15.48 -11.90 -16.56
CA ALA A 1080 15.85 -11.14 -15.37
C ALA A 1080 14.61 -10.60 -14.64
N PHE A 1081 13.58 -10.19 -15.39
CA PHE A 1081 12.30 -9.73 -14.88
C PHE A 1081 11.50 -10.82 -14.19
N ILE A 1082 11.42 -12.01 -14.78
CA ILE A 1082 10.80 -13.17 -14.13
C ILE A 1082 11.51 -13.51 -12.81
N ILE A 1083 12.84 -13.60 -12.80
CA ILE A 1083 13.62 -13.90 -11.59
C ILE A 1083 13.35 -12.86 -10.51
N TYR A 1084 13.40 -11.57 -10.86
CA TYR A 1084 13.18 -10.49 -9.90
C TYR A 1084 11.77 -10.50 -9.32
N MET A 1085 10.75 -10.66 -10.17
CA MET A 1085 9.38 -10.75 -9.70
C MET A 1085 9.18 -11.94 -8.76
N MET A 1086 9.76 -13.11 -9.05
CA MET A 1086 9.69 -14.27 -8.17
C MET A 1086 10.32 -14.00 -6.80
N ASP A 1087 11.45 -13.28 -6.77
CA ASP A 1087 12.11 -12.91 -5.52
C ASP A 1087 11.29 -11.87 -4.73
N VAL A 1088 10.68 -10.89 -5.40
CA VAL A 1088 9.74 -9.92 -4.79
C VAL A 1088 8.56 -10.65 -4.14
N ILE A 1089 7.95 -11.61 -4.84
CA ILE A 1089 6.84 -12.40 -4.32
C ILE A 1089 7.26 -13.19 -3.07
N LYS A 1090 8.42 -13.85 -3.10
CA LYS A 1090 8.93 -14.63 -1.96
C LYS A 1090 9.26 -13.76 -0.74
N SER A 1091 9.71 -12.53 -0.97
CA SER A 1091 10.02 -11.57 0.10
C SER A 1091 8.78 -11.04 0.84
N ARG A 1092 7.57 -11.38 0.38
CA ARG A 1092 6.28 -10.91 0.91
C ARG A 1092 6.09 -9.38 0.85
N SER A 1093 6.90 -8.65 0.08
CA SER A 1093 6.68 -7.22 -0.19
C SER A 1093 5.44 -6.99 -1.05
N SER A 1094 4.98 -5.73 -1.19
CA SER A 1094 4.00 -5.39 -2.24
C SER A 1094 4.47 -5.87 -3.62
N PHE A 1095 3.53 -6.44 -4.38
CA PHE A 1095 3.78 -6.94 -5.73
C PHE A 1095 3.14 -6.01 -6.75
N ASP A 1096 3.97 -5.42 -7.60
CA ASP A 1096 3.55 -4.60 -8.74
C ASP A 1096 4.53 -4.85 -9.90
N PRO A 1097 4.07 -5.44 -11.03
CA PRO A 1097 4.95 -5.76 -12.14
C PRO A 1097 5.53 -4.53 -12.84
N ILE A 1098 4.87 -3.37 -12.78
CA ILE A 1098 5.37 -2.11 -13.36
C ILE A 1098 6.47 -1.52 -12.49
N LYS A 1099 6.33 -1.56 -11.15
CA LYS A 1099 7.43 -1.22 -10.22
C LYS A 1099 8.64 -2.12 -10.46
N CYS A 1100 8.40 -3.41 -10.64
CA CYS A 1100 9.44 -4.38 -10.91
C CYS A 1100 10.17 -4.07 -12.24
N LEU A 1101 9.43 -3.78 -13.30
CA LEU A 1101 9.97 -3.41 -14.60
C LEU A 1101 10.74 -2.08 -14.54
N ALA A 1102 10.21 -1.08 -13.83
CA ALA A 1102 10.89 0.20 -13.63
C ALA A 1102 12.24 0.01 -12.94
N LYS A 1103 12.35 -0.88 -11.95
CA LYS A 1103 13.61 -1.18 -11.28
C LYS A 1103 14.63 -1.77 -12.25
N ILE A 1104 14.23 -2.69 -13.12
CA ILE A 1104 15.13 -3.32 -14.09
C ILE A 1104 15.55 -2.33 -15.18
N ARG A 1105 14.61 -1.54 -15.71
CA ARG A 1105 14.90 -0.54 -16.74
C ARG A 1105 15.80 0.60 -16.26
N ARG A 1106 15.86 0.89 -14.95
CA ARG A 1106 16.87 1.77 -14.35
C ARG A 1106 18.29 1.20 -14.37
N HIS A 1107 18.43 -0.12 -14.44
CA HIS A 1107 19.74 -0.78 -14.49
C HIS A 1107 20.15 -1.16 -15.90
N ARG A 1108 19.20 -1.56 -16.76
CA ARG A 1108 19.44 -1.92 -18.16
C ARG A 1108 18.40 -1.26 -19.05
N CYS A 1109 18.86 -0.31 -19.86
CA CYS A 1109 18.01 0.45 -20.75
C CYS A 1109 17.20 -0.49 -21.65
N LYS A 1110 15.89 -0.23 -21.79
CA LYS A 1110 14.98 -0.96 -22.68
C LYS A 1110 14.82 -2.46 -22.38
N ALA A 1111 15.17 -2.91 -21.18
CA ALA A 1111 14.89 -4.27 -20.74
C ALA A 1111 13.40 -4.61 -20.88
N VAL A 1112 13.11 -5.82 -21.41
CA VAL A 1112 11.77 -6.25 -21.87
C VAL A 1112 11.26 -5.35 -22.99
N GLN A 1113 11.41 -5.79 -24.24
CA GLN A 1113 11.26 -4.93 -25.42
C GLN A 1113 9.82 -4.86 -25.95
N THR A 1114 9.01 -5.91 -25.77
CA THR A 1114 7.66 -5.96 -26.33
C THR A 1114 6.59 -6.26 -25.26
N THR A 1115 5.37 -5.79 -25.51
CA THR A 1115 4.21 -6.06 -24.64
C THR A 1115 3.95 -7.56 -24.51
N THR A 1116 4.16 -8.32 -25.59
CA THR A 1116 4.07 -9.80 -25.60
C THR A 1116 5.07 -10.42 -24.62
N GLN A 1117 6.32 -9.95 -24.58
CA GLN A 1117 7.33 -10.43 -23.62
C GLN A 1117 6.94 -10.10 -22.17
N PHE A 1118 6.40 -8.91 -21.94
CA PHE A 1118 5.92 -8.49 -20.61
C PHE A 1118 4.76 -9.37 -20.11
N VAL A 1119 3.73 -9.56 -20.93
CA VAL A 1119 2.58 -10.43 -20.59
C VAL A 1119 3.01 -11.89 -20.46
N PHE A 1120 3.96 -12.35 -21.28
CA PHE A 1120 4.54 -13.68 -21.14
C PHE A 1120 5.28 -13.87 -19.82
N ALA A 1121 6.02 -12.87 -19.33
CA ALA A 1121 6.63 -12.95 -18.01
C ALA A 1121 5.56 -13.16 -16.91
N LEU A 1122 4.44 -12.44 -16.96
CA LEU A 1122 3.30 -12.65 -16.05
C LEU A 1122 2.72 -14.07 -16.18
N SER A 1123 2.57 -14.59 -17.40
CA SER A 1123 2.12 -15.97 -17.62
C SER A 1123 3.03 -17.02 -16.98
N ILE A 1124 4.34 -16.79 -16.93
CA ILE A 1124 5.27 -17.69 -16.22
C ILE A 1124 5.03 -17.67 -14.70
N LEU A 1125 4.70 -16.51 -14.12
CA LEU A 1125 4.32 -16.41 -12.72
C LEU A 1125 3.04 -17.20 -12.43
N TYR A 1126 2.01 -17.01 -13.28
CA TYR A 1126 0.75 -17.74 -13.17
C TYR A 1126 0.95 -19.25 -13.29
N GLU A 1127 1.79 -19.72 -14.23
CA GLU A 1127 2.14 -21.13 -14.36
C GLU A 1127 2.87 -21.66 -13.10
N HIS A 1128 3.82 -20.90 -12.56
CA HIS A 1128 4.56 -21.31 -11.36
C HIS A 1128 3.67 -21.47 -10.12
N PHE A 1129 2.70 -20.57 -9.95
CA PHE A 1129 1.78 -20.54 -8.81
C PHE A 1129 0.39 -21.08 -9.14
N LYS A 1130 0.25 -21.86 -10.22
CA LYS A 1130 -1.04 -22.33 -10.73
C LYS A 1130 -1.90 -22.97 -9.64
N GLY A 1131 -1.34 -23.91 -8.88
CA GLY A 1131 -2.10 -24.61 -7.83
C GLY A 1131 -2.57 -23.70 -6.68
N GLN A 1132 -1.81 -22.66 -6.35
CA GLN A 1132 -2.23 -21.67 -5.35
C GLN A 1132 -3.29 -20.70 -5.90
N ILE A 1133 -3.20 -20.34 -7.18
CA ILE A 1133 -4.18 -19.51 -7.87
C ILE A 1133 -5.51 -20.25 -7.99
N GLU A 1134 -5.50 -21.50 -8.47
CA GLU A 1134 -6.72 -22.32 -8.63
C GLU A 1134 -7.39 -22.62 -7.29
N ARG A 1135 -6.61 -22.76 -6.20
CA ARG A 1135 -7.15 -22.89 -4.84
C ARG A 1135 -7.89 -21.63 -4.38
N MET A 1136 -7.42 -20.45 -4.78
CA MET A 1136 -8.07 -19.17 -4.47
C MET A 1136 -9.33 -18.99 -5.33
N ASP A 1137 -9.20 -19.14 -6.65
CA ASP A 1137 -10.30 -19.15 -7.63
C ASP A 1137 -9.91 -20.03 -8.83
N GLU A 1138 -10.64 -21.12 -9.02
CA GLU A 1138 -10.44 -22.09 -10.11
C GLU A 1138 -10.49 -21.46 -11.51
N ARG A 1139 -11.20 -20.32 -11.65
CA ARG A 1139 -11.32 -19.60 -12.93
C ARG A 1139 -10.22 -18.58 -13.17
N ALA A 1140 -9.46 -18.16 -12.15
CA ALA A 1140 -8.50 -17.07 -12.29
C ALA A 1140 -7.35 -17.42 -13.24
N TYR A 1141 -6.80 -18.63 -13.15
CA TYR A 1141 -5.75 -19.11 -14.05
C TYR A 1141 -6.21 -19.20 -15.53
N PRO A 1142 -7.29 -19.93 -15.87
CA PRO A 1142 -7.74 -20.01 -17.28
C PRO A 1142 -8.19 -18.65 -17.83
N ASN A 1143 -8.82 -17.79 -17.03
CA ASN A 1143 -9.20 -16.44 -17.45
C ASN A 1143 -7.98 -15.60 -17.83
N PHE A 1144 -6.96 -15.57 -16.98
CA PHE A 1144 -5.73 -14.84 -17.30
C PHE A 1144 -5.05 -15.38 -18.56
N MET A 1145 -5.00 -16.71 -18.73
CA MET A 1145 -4.42 -17.32 -19.93
C MET A 1145 -5.19 -16.97 -21.20
N ALA A 1146 -6.53 -16.89 -21.15
CA ALA A 1146 -7.34 -16.44 -22.27
C ALA A 1146 -7.04 -14.98 -22.65
N LEU A 1147 -6.93 -14.09 -21.65
CA LEU A 1147 -6.55 -12.69 -21.86
C LEU A 1147 -5.14 -12.56 -22.47
N ALA A 1148 -4.18 -13.32 -21.93
CA ALA A 1148 -2.80 -13.34 -22.41
C ALA A 1148 -2.72 -13.83 -23.87
N ASN A 1149 -3.44 -14.90 -24.23
CA ASN A 1149 -3.52 -15.41 -25.60
C ASN A 1149 -4.11 -14.36 -26.57
N GLY A 1150 -5.14 -13.61 -26.13
CA GLY A 1150 -5.69 -12.51 -26.92
C GLY A 1150 -4.69 -11.37 -27.20
N ILE A 1151 -3.60 -11.26 -26.43
CA ILE A 1151 -2.49 -10.35 -26.71
C ILE A 1151 -1.46 -11.01 -27.63
N TYR A 1152 -1.22 -12.31 -27.48
CA TYR A 1152 -0.29 -13.06 -28.32
C TYR A 1152 -0.78 -13.20 -29.77
N GLU A 1153 -2.10 -13.25 -29.98
CA GLU A 1153 -2.75 -13.40 -31.29
C GLU A 1153 -2.88 -12.08 -32.07
N LYS A 1154 -2.80 -10.92 -31.39
CA LYS A 1154 -2.71 -9.61 -32.06
C LYS A 1154 -1.35 -9.48 -32.74
N LYS A 1155 -1.24 -9.89 -34.00
CA LYS A 1155 -0.06 -9.66 -34.85
C LYS A 1155 -0.29 -8.56 -35.87
#